data_AF-A0A1H9FGH6-F1
#
_entry.id   AF-A0A1H9FGH6-F1
#
_cell.length_a   1.000
_cell.length_b   1.000
_cell.length_c   1.000
_cell.angle_alpha   90.00
_cell.angle_beta   90.00
_cell.angle_gamma   90.00
#
_symmetry.space_group_name_H-M   'P 1'
#
loop_
_entity.id
_entity.type
_entity.pdbx_description
1 polymer ?
#
loop_
_entity_poly.entity_id
_entity_poly.type
_entity_poly.pdbx_seq_one_letter_code
_entity_poly.pdbx_strand_id
1 'polypeptide(L)'
;MLLGSTALEKLLCNPLQTGSLEDLVPRVHDSWNVEFPGLAALPRFDGETRRLRVCIATEDIVGPVRNGGIGTTYSYLAQLLAQIGYDTTILYLKGQECENGTIEEWVEYYAQRGVTFVPVPNYGGIERIQTSADRWLLAPYNMMRYLLDHPMDVVHVSEWRGSGYLSLLAKRQGIAFQDTLFIVKTSSPWLWNRLYGSQPLDRLDDLAKTTAERRSVEYADMVIGGSLHLLRWMGSQGYRIPRSHTFVQPNVVSFDHLRDLMAERPVTPGMRLPIDEIVFFGRLESRKGLFTFVQAIKRIIRSGGRLPPRISFMGKPGARLTARPNQDILDYIRSETADWPVEVQILTEFQQYDAIRYLLSGDRLAVMPSMIENSSLAVYEAAICGIPFVASDSGGTPELIAAEDHGFVLCDSHPIPLAEKISEAVRLGGYVARPSFHNDDVLGEWRQFHLDLSRGLKEHLLKRAPPPVLHEAATSACLYHVSGDAELRQTLDSLAAQGHLPAEVLVAVDGDDPDGVSQVERMGAEYPFSVRAIEAFDLDSGPAFNLLAGQASGEFLLFLWAGSTLRAEGLTALSGIAQASGADVVNYFYRVAHGPEKADRDYLSAIVLGSVTEAFFRTDLTALPLFVRASAFAVTGGFSTDYRVLGQDYEFVANAQINGLHCETALVELGTVPAWNEEWLYQRCYDEPVSQFRAIRPQLASVPLALRELLLMSKGLQARPGGGGRAKPGRSAPARASAGPAAKGTFSRMFSAFMGDVADAAEPQAAPPSSPNRTVRNIGEQMARSRLDPEGRFSGAVLTARKGELLGLIVDEQQPARPVELEVLINNKPVSRIKANADLPTALNLPKALQRHGFVLPVFSSRFPLGLQRRGKSVSFRIAGTDIAFPASLVAPPDRPLQSFGIEGYCDPSQSGVVRGWAWMPKQPDAVVDVSIFIDGRFLARIPADAERLDLRDNGIGSGAYGFSITVPKVLREGPAKTVEVVSSETGLLLKRGWLLLEGNSVQFAKASRDARIGAGASFKRKLPARGPAVN
;
A
#
# COMPACT_ATOMS: atom_id res chain seq x y z
N MET A 1 20.29 1.33 -22.21
CA MET A 1 19.68 0.12 -21.61
C MET A 1 18.19 0.18 -21.89
N LEU A 2 17.77 -0.43 -23.01
CA LEU A 2 16.42 -0.37 -23.58
C LEU A 2 16.01 -1.78 -24.06
N LEU A 3 16.20 -2.79 -23.22
CA LEU A 3 15.84 -4.20 -23.52
C LEU A 3 14.83 -4.80 -22.52
N GLY A 4 14.11 -3.95 -21.77
CA GLY A 4 13.00 -4.37 -20.88
C GLY A 4 11.64 -3.75 -21.21
N SER A 5 11.52 -2.94 -22.28
CA SER A 5 10.26 -2.23 -22.57
C SER A 5 9.15 -3.16 -23.04
N THR A 6 9.45 -4.20 -23.83
CA THR A 6 8.42 -5.09 -24.39
C THR A 6 7.82 -6.03 -23.34
N ALA A 7 8.60 -6.54 -22.38
CA ALA A 7 8.08 -7.34 -21.27
C ALA A 7 7.25 -6.49 -20.31
N LEU A 8 7.74 -5.28 -20.00
CA LEU A 8 7.02 -4.31 -19.17
C LEU A 8 5.72 -3.86 -19.83
N GLU A 9 5.71 -3.58 -21.14
CA GLU A 9 4.51 -3.25 -21.90
C GLU A 9 3.55 -4.44 -21.98
N LYS A 10 4.04 -5.65 -22.28
CA LYS A 10 3.22 -6.86 -22.26
C LYS A 10 2.54 -7.08 -20.90
N LEU A 11 3.25 -6.87 -19.79
CA LEU A 11 2.66 -7.07 -18.46
C LEU A 11 1.76 -5.91 -18.03
N LEU A 12 2.15 -4.64 -18.27
CA LEU A 12 1.41 -3.47 -17.79
C LEU A 12 0.31 -2.98 -18.74
N CYS A 13 0.36 -3.38 -20.01
CA CYS A 13 -0.52 -2.89 -21.08
C CYS A 13 -1.37 -3.99 -21.75
N ASN A 14 -1.04 -5.28 -21.63
CA ASN A 14 -2.01 -6.31 -22.01
C ASN A 14 -3.13 -6.41 -20.97
N PRO A 15 -4.39 -6.65 -21.39
CA PRO A 15 -5.46 -6.94 -20.46
C PRO A 15 -5.14 -8.23 -19.70
N LEU A 16 -4.93 -8.13 -18.37
CA LEU A 16 -5.02 -9.30 -17.50
C LEU A 16 -6.47 -9.81 -17.57
N GLN A 17 -6.65 -11.12 -17.77
CA GLN A 17 -8.00 -11.74 -17.78
C GLN A 17 -8.72 -11.63 -16.43
N THR A 18 -7.99 -11.31 -15.34
CA THR A 18 -8.48 -11.39 -13.97
C THR A 18 -8.00 -10.21 -13.16
N GLY A 19 -8.94 -9.47 -12.56
CA GLY A 19 -8.62 -8.42 -11.59
C GLY A 19 -9.65 -7.31 -11.52
N SER A 20 -10.92 -7.61 -11.22
CA SER A 20 -11.66 -6.64 -10.42
C SER A 20 -10.97 -6.55 -9.06
N LEU A 21 -10.90 -5.35 -8.45
CA LEU A 21 -10.45 -5.21 -7.05
C LEU A 21 -11.23 -6.15 -6.10
N GLU A 22 -12.45 -6.51 -6.50
CA GLU A 22 -13.34 -7.45 -5.79
C GLU A 22 -12.84 -8.90 -5.87
N ASP A 23 -12.03 -9.28 -6.86
CA ASP A 23 -11.52 -10.64 -7.04
C ASP A 23 -10.23 -10.89 -6.23
N LEU A 24 -9.44 -9.85 -5.95
CA LEU A 24 -8.17 -9.97 -5.21
C LEU A 24 -8.39 -10.29 -3.73
N VAL A 25 -9.41 -9.68 -3.10
CA VAL A 25 -9.94 -10.04 -1.77
C VAL A 25 -11.43 -9.68 -1.76
N PRO A 26 -12.35 -10.62 -1.99
CA PRO A 26 -13.77 -10.31 -2.05
C PRO A 26 -14.26 -9.78 -0.70
N ARG A 27 -14.93 -8.63 -0.73
CA ARG A 27 -15.73 -8.19 0.41
C ARG A 27 -16.91 -9.14 0.54
N VAL A 28 -17.01 -9.80 1.68
CA VAL A 28 -18.13 -10.70 1.92
C VAL A 28 -19.30 -9.85 2.42
N HIS A 29 -20.18 -9.44 1.50
CA HIS A 29 -21.30 -8.53 1.78
C HIS A 29 -22.30 -9.07 2.82
N ASP A 30 -22.36 -10.39 2.99
CA ASP A 30 -23.19 -11.06 3.99
C ASP A 30 -22.58 -11.04 5.40
N SER A 31 -21.34 -10.55 5.59
CA SER A 31 -20.63 -10.61 6.87
C SER A 31 -21.43 -10.01 8.02
N TRP A 32 -22.21 -8.95 7.76
CA TRP A 32 -23.02 -8.29 8.79
C TRP A 32 -24.29 -9.05 9.19
N ASN A 33 -24.67 -10.08 8.43
CA ASN A 33 -25.80 -10.96 8.72
C ASN A 33 -25.37 -12.30 9.33
N VAL A 34 -24.06 -12.55 9.45
CA VAL A 34 -23.55 -13.80 10.03
C VAL A 34 -23.84 -13.83 11.53
N GLU A 35 -24.23 -14.98 12.03
CA GLU A 35 -24.37 -15.29 13.45
C GLU A 35 -23.45 -16.46 13.80
N PHE A 36 -22.99 -16.48 15.05
CA PHE A 36 -22.15 -17.55 15.58
C PHE A 36 -22.70 -17.96 16.94
N PRO A 37 -22.68 -19.27 17.27
CA PRO A 37 -23.15 -19.75 18.55
C PRO A 37 -22.16 -19.41 19.69
N GLY A 38 -22.64 -19.47 20.93
CA GLY A 38 -21.78 -19.47 22.12
C GLY A 38 -21.15 -20.83 22.40
N LEU A 39 -20.22 -20.90 23.37
CA LEU A 39 -19.54 -22.15 23.72
C LEU A 39 -20.49 -23.22 24.24
N ALA A 40 -21.63 -22.82 24.81
CA ALA A 40 -22.67 -23.75 25.28
C ALA A 40 -23.28 -24.62 24.18
N ALA A 41 -23.13 -24.25 22.90
CA ALA A 41 -23.61 -25.04 21.78
C ALA A 41 -22.71 -26.25 21.44
N LEU A 42 -21.51 -26.33 21.99
CA LEU A 42 -20.61 -27.46 21.78
C LEU A 42 -21.14 -28.73 22.45
N PRO A 43 -20.88 -29.91 21.86
CA PRO A 43 -21.25 -31.18 22.49
C PRO A 43 -20.55 -31.35 23.83
N ARG A 44 -21.30 -31.87 24.81
CA ARG A 44 -20.78 -32.24 26.13
C ARG A 44 -20.18 -33.64 26.09
N PHE A 45 -19.16 -33.87 26.91
CA PHE A 45 -18.50 -35.17 27.02
C PHE A 45 -18.45 -35.60 28.49
N ASP A 46 -19.04 -36.77 28.76
CA ASP A 46 -19.07 -37.38 30.09
C ASP A 46 -17.99 -38.47 30.16
N GLY A 47 -16.75 -38.04 30.38
CA GLY A 47 -15.57 -38.90 30.51
C GLY A 47 -14.71 -38.51 31.71
N GLU A 48 -13.66 -39.29 31.98
CA GLU A 48 -12.67 -38.93 33.00
C GLU A 48 -11.92 -37.65 32.57
N THR A 49 -11.89 -36.67 33.49
CA THR A 49 -11.13 -35.43 33.29
C THR A 49 -9.63 -35.75 33.35
N ARG A 50 -8.93 -35.70 32.21
CA ARG A 50 -7.46 -35.74 32.21
C ARG A 50 -6.86 -34.36 32.48
N ARG A 51 -5.68 -34.31 33.10
CA ARG A 51 -4.93 -33.07 33.27
C ARG A 51 -4.33 -32.63 31.93
N LEU A 52 -4.73 -31.48 31.41
CA LEU A 52 -4.21 -30.91 30.15
C LEU A 52 -2.98 -30.03 30.39
N ARG A 53 -2.05 -30.00 29.44
CA ARG A 53 -1.02 -28.96 29.31
C ARG A 53 -1.54 -27.84 28.43
N VAL A 54 -1.81 -26.68 29.04
CA VAL A 54 -2.41 -25.53 28.35
C VAL A 54 -1.42 -24.38 28.33
N CYS A 55 -1.09 -23.91 27.13
CA CYS A 55 -0.24 -22.73 26.94
C CYS A 55 -1.10 -21.53 26.51
N ILE A 56 -0.96 -20.41 27.19
CA ILE A 56 -1.45 -19.10 26.76
C ILE A 56 -0.23 -18.32 26.23
N ALA A 57 -0.12 -18.22 24.91
CA ALA A 57 0.95 -17.46 24.26
C ALA A 57 0.47 -16.02 24.02
N THR A 58 1.14 -15.04 24.62
CA THR A 58 0.71 -13.64 24.55
C THR A 58 1.86 -12.64 24.73
N GLU A 59 1.76 -11.51 24.03
CA GLU A 59 2.61 -10.33 24.23
C GLU A 59 2.05 -9.37 25.30
N ASP A 60 0.78 -9.53 25.70
CA ASP A 60 0.08 -8.69 26.69
C ASP A 60 -0.47 -9.57 27.83
N ILE A 61 -0.08 -9.26 29.07
CA ILE A 61 -0.46 -10.00 30.27
C ILE A 61 -0.34 -9.09 31.51
N VAL A 62 -1.28 -9.22 32.45
CA VAL A 62 -1.28 -8.43 33.70
C VAL A 62 0.02 -8.66 34.46
N GLY A 63 0.64 -7.56 34.89
CA GLY A 63 1.91 -7.56 35.61
C GLY A 63 3.02 -6.95 34.76
N PRO A 64 3.73 -7.75 33.93
CA PRO A 64 4.78 -7.27 33.03
C PRO A 64 4.31 -6.15 32.10
N VAL A 65 3.03 -6.14 31.71
CA VAL A 65 2.41 -5.08 30.91
C VAL A 65 1.30 -4.41 31.72
N ARG A 66 1.25 -3.07 31.72
CA ARG A 66 0.20 -2.32 32.43
C ARG A 66 -1.01 -2.08 31.53
N ASN A 67 -2.21 -2.44 32.02
CA ASN A 67 -3.51 -1.98 31.52
C ASN A 67 -3.83 -2.31 30.04
N GLY A 68 -3.89 -3.60 29.71
CA GLY A 68 -4.32 -4.12 28.40
C GLY A 68 -5.48 -5.13 28.52
N GLY A 69 -6.50 -5.01 27.64
CA GLY A 69 -7.69 -5.88 27.71
C GLY A 69 -7.42 -7.34 27.34
N ILE A 70 -6.43 -7.57 26.47
CA ILE A 70 -5.93 -8.91 26.13
C ILE A 70 -5.29 -9.51 27.38
N GLY A 71 -4.35 -8.77 27.99
CA GLY A 71 -3.64 -9.23 29.17
C GLY A 71 -4.56 -9.51 30.37
N THR A 72 -5.55 -8.66 30.61
CA THR A 72 -6.55 -8.90 31.66
C THR A 72 -7.30 -10.21 31.43
N THR A 73 -7.85 -10.40 30.22
CA THR A 73 -8.63 -11.61 29.91
C THR A 73 -7.78 -12.88 30.02
N TYR A 74 -6.54 -12.85 29.52
CA TYR A 74 -5.66 -14.01 29.61
C TYR A 74 -5.15 -14.29 31.01
N SER A 75 -4.98 -13.27 31.86
CA SER A 75 -4.64 -13.48 33.27
C SER A 75 -5.75 -14.21 34.03
N TYR A 76 -7.02 -13.85 33.78
CA TYR A 76 -8.17 -14.54 34.38
C TYR A 76 -8.36 -15.95 33.81
N LEU A 77 -8.15 -16.13 32.50
CA LEU A 77 -8.18 -17.47 31.89
C LEU A 77 -7.08 -18.35 32.49
N ALA A 78 -5.84 -17.87 32.64
CA ALA A 78 -4.75 -18.63 33.24
C ALA A 78 -5.10 -19.10 34.66
N GLN A 79 -5.66 -18.21 35.49
CA GLN A 79 -6.09 -18.55 36.84
C GLN A 79 -7.24 -19.56 36.85
N LEU A 80 -8.23 -19.39 35.96
CA LEU A 80 -9.33 -20.35 35.81
C LEU A 80 -8.81 -21.76 35.47
N LEU A 81 -7.87 -21.86 34.52
CA LEU A 81 -7.28 -23.13 34.11
C LEU A 81 -6.45 -23.78 35.23
N ALA A 82 -5.68 -22.99 35.97
CA ALA A 82 -4.95 -23.45 37.16
C ALA A 82 -5.91 -23.95 38.25
N GLN A 83 -7.03 -23.25 38.49
CA GLN A 83 -8.08 -23.67 39.43
C GLN A 83 -8.80 -24.96 39.00
N ILE A 84 -8.92 -25.22 37.70
CA ILE A 84 -9.43 -26.51 37.18
C ILE A 84 -8.41 -27.64 37.44
N GLY A 85 -7.13 -27.30 37.66
CA GLY A 85 -6.04 -28.24 37.94
C GLY A 85 -5.15 -28.54 36.75
N TYR A 86 -5.26 -27.78 35.65
CA TYR A 86 -4.43 -27.97 34.46
C TYR A 86 -3.00 -27.47 34.64
N ASP A 87 -2.07 -28.06 33.91
CA ASP A 87 -0.71 -27.54 33.81
C ASP A 87 -0.72 -26.32 32.89
N THR A 88 -0.81 -25.14 33.49
CA THR A 88 -1.06 -23.89 32.79
C THR A 88 0.21 -23.09 32.65
N THR A 89 0.63 -22.83 31.42
CA THR A 89 1.80 -22.03 31.08
C THR A 89 1.37 -20.72 30.41
N ILE A 90 1.89 -19.58 30.88
CA ILE A 90 1.88 -18.32 30.14
C ILE A 90 3.23 -18.21 29.43
N LEU A 91 3.22 -18.30 28.10
CA LEU A 91 4.39 -18.02 27.28
C LEU A 91 4.38 -16.54 26.89
N TYR A 92 5.23 -15.76 27.55
CA TYR A 92 5.30 -14.32 27.38
C TYR A 92 6.21 -13.95 26.19
N LEU A 93 5.60 -13.49 25.11
CA LEU A 93 6.24 -13.35 23.79
C LEU A 93 7.13 -12.12 23.65
N LYS A 94 7.10 -11.20 24.61
CA LYS A 94 8.06 -10.07 24.67
C LYS A 94 9.38 -10.45 25.35
N GLY A 95 9.58 -11.72 25.70
CA GLY A 95 10.81 -12.21 26.30
C GLY A 95 11.09 -11.52 27.62
N GLN A 96 12.19 -10.77 27.69
CA GLN A 96 12.68 -10.15 28.93
C GLN A 96 12.13 -8.72 29.16
N GLU A 97 11.24 -8.21 28.31
CA GLU A 97 10.74 -6.84 28.44
C GLU A 97 9.60 -6.70 29.46
N CYS A 98 9.68 -5.73 30.38
CA CYS A 98 8.61 -5.38 31.32
C CYS A 98 8.38 -3.85 31.41
N GLU A 99 7.14 -3.44 31.65
CA GLU A 99 6.75 -2.05 31.94
C GLU A 99 6.68 -1.75 33.44
N ASN A 100 6.61 -2.79 34.27
CA ASN A 100 6.51 -2.72 35.73
C ASN A 100 7.15 -3.97 36.35
N GLY A 101 7.81 -3.83 37.49
CA GLY A 101 8.51 -4.93 38.17
C GLY A 101 9.64 -5.55 37.35
N THR A 102 10.07 -6.75 37.74
CA THR A 102 11.07 -7.57 37.03
C THR A 102 10.45 -8.87 36.51
N ILE A 103 11.08 -9.52 35.53
CA ILE A 103 10.58 -10.79 35.01
C ILE A 103 10.55 -11.86 36.10
N GLU A 104 11.57 -11.89 36.96
CA GLU A 104 11.67 -12.81 38.10
C GLU A 104 10.52 -12.63 39.10
N GLU A 105 10.16 -11.39 39.41
CA GLU A 105 8.99 -11.08 40.26
C GLU A 105 7.69 -11.63 39.65
N TRP A 106 7.52 -11.50 38.33
CA TRP A 106 6.32 -12.01 37.65
C TRP A 106 6.30 -13.53 37.53
N VAL A 107 7.47 -14.16 37.38
CA VAL A 107 7.60 -15.62 37.48
C VAL A 107 7.09 -16.10 38.84
N GLU A 108 7.53 -15.47 39.93
CA GLU A 108 7.08 -15.82 41.27
C GLU A 108 5.59 -15.52 41.50
N TYR A 109 5.12 -14.36 41.03
CA TYR A 109 3.71 -13.94 41.14
C TYR A 109 2.73 -14.95 40.54
N TYR A 110 3.04 -15.47 39.35
CA TYR A 110 2.21 -16.47 38.67
C TYR A 110 2.41 -17.87 39.26
N ALA A 111 3.63 -18.22 39.69
CA ALA A 111 3.89 -19.49 40.37
C ALA A 111 3.06 -19.66 41.65
N GLN A 112 2.92 -18.59 42.45
CA GLN A 112 2.06 -18.57 43.64
C GLN A 112 0.56 -18.80 43.33
N ARG A 113 0.16 -18.64 42.06
CA ARG A 113 -1.21 -18.87 41.56
C ARG A 113 -1.36 -20.18 40.79
N GLY A 114 -0.35 -21.05 40.84
CA GLY A 114 -0.35 -22.33 40.13
C GLY A 114 -0.19 -22.20 38.61
N VAL A 115 0.38 -21.09 38.14
CA VAL A 115 0.61 -20.82 36.71
C VAL A 115 2.11 -20.70 36.46
N THR A 116 2.62 -21.46 35.50
CA THR A 116 4.01 -21.34 35.04
C THR A 116 4.13 -20.12 34.12
N PHE A 117 5.00 -19.17 34.43
CA PHE A 117 5.25 -18.01 33.56
C PHE A 117 6.63 -18.14 32.91
N VAL A 118 6.67 -18.08 31.57
CA VAL A 118 7.90 -18.30 30.79
C VAL A 118 8.15 -17.11 29.86
N PRO A 119 9.22 -16.31 30.08
CA PRO A 119 9.68 -15.36 29.07
C PRO A 119 10.25 -16.15 27.88
N VAL A 120 9.72 -15.93 26.68
CA VAL A 120 10.13 -16.73 25.50
C VAL A 120 11.64 -16.54 25.21
N PRO A 121 12.41 -17.64 24.99
CA PRO A 121 13.80 -17.53 24.56
C PRO A 121 13.93 -16.85 23.19
N ASN A 122 15.04 -16.14 22.97
CA ASN A 122 15.31 -15.43 21.72
C ASN A 122 15.90 -16.35 20.63
N TYR A 123 15.15 -17.38 20.23
CA TYR A 123 15.58 -18.32 19.20
C TYR A 123 15.93 -17.63 17.88
N GLY A 124 15.09 -16.73 17.38
CA GLY A 124 15.32 -16.05 16.10
C GLY A 124 16.55 -15.14 16.10
N GLY A 125 16.91 -14.58 17.26
CA GLY A 125 18.18 -13.86 17.42
C GLY A 125 19.40 -14.79 17.42
N ILE A 126 19.31 -15.94 18.09
CA ILE A 126 20.37 -16.97 18.13
C ILE A 126 20.59 -17.58 16.75
N GLU A 127 19.50 -17.91 16.05
CA GLU A 127 19.51 -18.54 14.73
C GLU A 127 19.67 -17.53 13.58
N ARG A 128 19.75 -16.23 13.92
CA ARG A 128 20.01 -15.10 13.00
C ARG A 128 19.02 -15.05 11.85
N ILE A 129 17.74 -14.98 12.17
CA ILE A 129 16.70 -14.87 11.16
C ILE A 129 16.75 -13.49 10.51
N GLN A 130 16.72 -13.48 9.18
CA GLN A 130 16.50 -12.29 8.38
C GLN A 130 15.26 -12.46 7.50
N THR A 131 14.50 -11.38 7.41
CA THR A 131 13.25 -11.28 6.67
C THR A 131 12.94 -9.80 6.46
N SER A 132 12.05 -9.49 5.52
CA SER A 132 11.56 -8.13 5.25
C SER A 132 10.85 -7.47 6.43
N ALA A 133 10.41 -8.26 7.41
CA ALA A 133 9.70 -7.80 8.61
C ALA A 133 10.28 -8.45 9.90
N ASP A 134 11.61 -8.37 10.05
CA ASP A 134 12.39 -9.02 11.13
C ASP A 134 11.85 -8.78 12.54
N ARG A 135 11.58 -7.53 12.92
CA ARG A 135 11.02 -7.17 14.24
C ARG A 135 9.71 -7.87 14.55
N TRP A 136 8.97 -8.22 13.51
CA TRP A 136 7.65 -8.80 13.64
C TRP A 136 7.68 -10.33 13.64
N LEU A 137 8.40 -10.97 12.70
CA LEU A 137 8.43 -12.45 12.62
C LEU A 137 9.14 -13.12 13.79
N LEU A 138 9.96 -12.40 14.56
CA LEU A 138 10.68 -12.98 15.70
C LEU A 138 9.75 -13.53 16.79
N ALA A 139 8.67 -12.82 17.15
CA ALA A 139 7.74 -13.28 18.17
C ALA A 139 7.01 -14.61 17.79
N PRO A 140 6.32 -14.70 16.63
CA PRO A 140 5.70 -15.96 16.21
C PRO A 140 6.73 -17.07 15.94
N TYR A 141 7.96 -16.73 15.53
CA TYR A 141 9.04 -17.71 15.36
C TYR A 141 9.49 -18.28 16.70
N ASN A 142 9.78 -17.42 17.68
CA ASN A 142 10.21 -17.83 19.01
C ASN A 142 9.13 -18.67 19.69
N MET A 143 7.85 -18.33 19.50
CA MET A 143 6.72 -19.15 19.94
C MET A 143 6.75 -20.54 19.30
N MET A 144 6.86 -20.63 17.97
CA MET A 144 6.90 -21.90 17.26
C MET A 144 8.07 -22.77 17.72
N ARG A 145 9.28 -22.21 17.83
CA ARG A 145 10.47 -22.93 18.31
C ARG A 145 10.30 -23.43 19.73
N TYR A 146 9.76 -22.61 20.63
CA TYR A 146 9.47 -23.02 22.00
C TYR A 146 8.47 -24.19 22.04
N LEU A 147 7.38 -24.13 21.27
CA LEU A 147 6.34 -25.17 21.26
C LEU A 147 6.83 -26.49 20.65
N LEU A 148 7.82 -26.47 19.76
CA LEU A 148 8.45 -27.69 19.24
C LEU A 148 9.20 -28.45 20.35
N ASP A 149 9.86 -27.73 21.24
CA ASP A 149 10.61 -28.31 22.37
C ASP A 149 9.69 -28.63 23.57
N HIS A 150 8.52 -27.98 23.63
CA HIS A 150 7.55 -28.08 24.73
C HIS A 150 6.13 -28.33 24.21
N PRO A 151 5.78 -29.58 23.84
CA PRO A 151 4.50 -29.91 23.25
C PRO A 151 3.33 -29.66 24.21
N MET A 152 2.27 -29.03 23.70
CA MET A 152 1.08 -28.63 24.45
C MET A 152 -0.17 -29.37 23.95
N ASP A 153 -1.14 -29.61 24.84
CA ASP A 153 -2.44 -30.14 24.45
C ASP A 153 -3.32 -29.06 23.83
N VAL A 154 -3.31 -27.86 24.43
CA VAL A 154 -4.10 -26.72 24.00
C VAL A 154 -3.22 -25.47 24.01
N VAL A 155 -3.30 -24.66 22.96
CA VAL A 155 -2.66 -23.36 22.87
C VAL A 155 -3.72 -22.30 22.66
N HIS A 156 -3.90 -21.42 23.64
CA HIS A 156 -4.62 -20.16 23.48
C HIS A 156 -3.66 -19.09 22.98
N VAL A 157 -4.07 -18.37 21.94
CA VAL A 157 -3.29 -17.26 21.38
C VAL A 157 -4.25 -16.20 20.83
N SER A 158 -3.90 -14.92 20.93
CA SER A 158 -4.68 -13.87 20.26
C SER A 158 -4.29 -13.85 18.79
N GLU A 159 -5.25 -13.51 17.93
CA GLU A 159 -4.95 -13.09 16.58
C GLU A 159 -3.97 -11.91 16.56
N TRP A 160 -4.02 -11.02 17.55
CA TRP A 160 -3.27 -9.77 17.65
C TRP A 160 -1.79 -9.95 17.30
N ARG A 161 -1.31 -9.12 16.36
CA ARG A 161 0.04 -9.17 15.78
C ARG A 161 0.41 -10.51 15.14
N GLY A 162 -0.54 -11.42 14.91
CA GLY A 162 -0.30 -12.69 14.22
C GLY A 162 0.60 -13.66 14.97
N SER A 163 0.62 -13.61 16.31
CA SER A 163 1.53 -14.42 17.15
C SER A 163 1.43 -15.93 16.88
N GLY A 164 0.21 -16.43 16.57
CA GLY A 164 -0.02 -17.85 16.28
C GLY A 164 0.36 -18.29 14.86
N TYR A 165 0.65 -17.35 13.95
CA TYR A 165 0.68 -17.62 12.51
C TYR A 165 1.63 -18.75 12.10
N LEU A 166 2.89 -18.70 12.51
CA LEU A 166 3.88 -19.71 12.09
C LEU A 166 3.59 -21.09 12.69
N SER A 167 3.08 -21.16 13.92
CA SER A 167 2.70 -22.44 14.53
C SER A 167 1.49 -23.07 13.82
N LEU A 168 0.49 -22.25 13.47
CA LEU A 168 -0.68 -22.68 12.72
C LEU A 168 -0.32 -23.11 11.29
N LEU A 169 0.59 -22.40 10.64
CA LEU A 169 1.10 -22.75 9.31
C LEU A 169 1.86 -24.09 9.36
N ALA A 170 2.75 -24.28 10.32
CA ALA A 170 3.45 -25.56 10.53
C ALA A 170 2.46 -26.72 10.76
N LYS A 171 1.37 -26.45 11.49
CA LYS A 171 0.28 -27.43 11.68
C LYS A 171 -0.47 -27.72 10.39
N ARG A 172 -0.76 -26.71 9.57
CA ARG A 172 -1.42 -26.91 8.28
C ARG A 172 -0.56 -27.72 7.31
N GLN A 173 0.75 -27.53 7.36
CA GLN A 173 1.74 -28.22 6.52
C GLN A 173 2.00 -29.69 6.92
N GLY A 174 1.44 -30.16 8.04
CA GLY A 174 1.71 -31.51 8.53
C GLY A 174 3.04 -31.65 9.29
N ILE A 175 3.80 -30.56 9.46
CA ILE A 175 5.16 -30.60 10.05
C ILE A 175 5.14 -30.81 11.55
N ALA A 176 4.25 -30.09 12.25
CA ALA A 176 4.21 -30.09 13.71
C ALA A 176 2.80 -29.88 14.25
N PHE A 177 2.62 -30.10 15.55
CA PHE A 177 1.42 -29.72 16.32
C PHE A 177 0.10 -30.38 15.92
N GLN A 178 0.10 -31.53 15.23
CA GLN A 178 -1.15 -32.20 14.83
C GLN A 178 -2.05 -32.53 16.03
N ASP A 179 -1.46 -32.88 17.17
CA ASP A 179 -2.16 -33.22 18.41
C ASP A 179 -2.46 -32.03 19.35
N THR A 180 -2.05 -30.82 18.95
CA THR A 180 -2.24 -29.58 19.73
C THR A 180 -3.43 -28.80 19.23
N LEU A 181 -4.43 -28.52 20.06
CA LEU A 181 -5.57 -27.67 19.68
C LEU A 181 -5.21 -26.19 19.79
N PHE A 182 -5.23 -25.45 18.68
CA PHE A 182 -5.04 -24.00 18.69
C PHE A 182 -6.38 -23.26 18.74
N ILE A 183 -6.57 -22.50 19.82
CA ILE A 183 -7.74 -21.64 20.04
C ILE A 183 -7.30 -20.19 19.84
N VAL A 184 -7.73 -19.59 18.73
CA VAL A 184 -7.44 -18.20 18.40
C VAL A 184 -8.55 -17.30 18.90
N LYS A 185 -8.23 -16.48 19.90
CA LYS A 185 -9.15 -15.47 20.41
C LYS A 185 -9.05 -14.20 19.56
N THR A 186 -10.17 -13.65 19.10
CA THR A 186 -10.19 -12.37 18.39
C THR A 186 -10.40 -11.22 19.39
N SER A 187 -9.41 -10.36 19.53
CA SER A 187 -9.34 -9.32 20.55
C SER A 187 -9.33 -7.90 19.97
N SER A 188 -8.38 -7.57 19.10
CA SER A 188 -8.25 -6.22 18.52
C SER A 188 -7.19 -6.21 17.41
N PRO A 189 -7.52 -6.55 16.16
CA PRO A 189 -6.56 -6.58 15.05
C PRO A 189 -5.84 -5.24 14.88
N TRP A 190 -4.58 -5.29 14.43
CA TRP A 190 -3.76 -4.12 14.18
C TRP A 190 -4.42 -3.17 13.17
N LEU A 191 -4.95 -3.72 12.06
CA LEU A 191 -5.65 -2.92 11.06
C LEU A 191 -6.90 -2.23 11.64
N TRP A 192 -7.68 -2.95 12.45
CA TRP A 192 -8.85 -2.40 13.12
C TRP A 192 -8.46 -1.21 14.01
N ASN A 193 -7.43 -1.40 14.85
CA ASN A 193 -6.93 -0.34 15.73
C ASN A 193 -6.44 0.90 14.96
N ARG A 194 -5.74 0.71 13.84
CA ARG A 194 -5.21 1.81 13.02
C ARG A 194 -6.32 2.57 12.30
N LEU A 195 -7.26 1.85 11.66
CA LEU A 195 -8.38 2.46 10.92
C LEU A 195 -9.24 3.36 11.84
N TYR A 196 -9.67 2.83 12.98
CA TYR A 196 -10.51 3.59 13.91
C TYR A 196 -9.73 4.55 14.81
N GLY A 197 -8.40 4.44 14.84
CA GLY A 197 -7.51 5.46 15.39
C GLY A 197 -7.21 6.61 14.41
N SER A 198 -7.71 6.53 13.16
CA SER A 198 -7.34 7.44 12.07
C SER A 198 -5.83 7.52 11.85
N GLN A 199 -5.15 6.38 11.93
CA GLN A 199 -3.71 6.24 11.77
C GLN A 199 -3.39 5.47 10.48
N PRO A 200 -2.43 5.94 9.66
CA PRO A 200 -1.97 5.18 8.50
C PRO A 200 -1.17 3.94 8.90
N LEU A 201 -1.05 2.97 8.00
CA LEU A 201 0.01 1.97 8.05
C LEU A 201 1.28 2.64 7.53
N ASP A 202 2.25 2.87 8.41
CA ASP A 202 3.42 3.71 8.15
C ASP A 202 4.76 2.95 8.24
N ARG A 203 4.69 1.63 8.47
CA ARG A 203 5.86 0.74 8.59
C ARG A 203 5.63 -0.54 7.80
N LEU A 204 6.72 -1.13 7.27
CA LEU A 204 6.65 -2.43 6.58
C LEU A 204 6.14 -3.54 7.50
N ASP A 205 6.58 -3.54 8.76
CA ASP A 205 6.12 -4.46 9.81
C ASP A 205 4.59 -4.48 9.93
N ASP A 206 3.90 -3.39 9.62
CA ASP A 206 2.44 -3.31 9.75
C ASP A 206 1.72 -4.14 8.67
N LEU A 207 2.32 -4.28 7.48
CA LEU A 207 1.76 -5.09 6.40
C LEU A 207 1.84 -6.60 6.74
N ALA A 208 2.99 -7.00 7.27
CA ALA A 208 3.22 -8.39 7.69
C ALA A 208 2.30 -8.78 8.86
N LYS A 209 2.15 -7.90 9.87
CA LYS A 209 1.18 -8.07 10.98
C LYS A 209 -0.22 -8.34 10.47
N THR A 210 -0.75 -7.47 9.61
CA THR A 210 -2.15 -7.59 9.17
C THR A 210 -2.41 -8.86 8.37
N THR A 211 -1.41 -9.34 7.62
CA THR A 211 -1.51 -10.62 6.91
C THR A 211 -1.53 -11.78 7.89
N ALA A 212 -0.62 -11.79 8.86
CA ALA A 212 -0.53 -12.86 9.84
C ALA A 212 -1.67 -12.91 10.86
N GLU A 213 -2.23 -11.75 11.24
CA GLU A 213 -3.47 -11.67 12.01
C GLU A 213 -4.61 -12.39 11.28
N ARG A 214 -4.76 -12.11 9.97
CA ARG A 214 -5.74 -12.80 9.12
C ARG A 214 -5.49 -14.29 9.07
N ARG A 215 -4.26 -14.70 8.72
CA ARG A 215 -3.93 -16.14 8.61
C ARG A 215 -4.07 -16.88 9.93
N SER A 216 -3.80 -16.24 11.06
CA SER A 216 -4.02 -16.85 12.38
C SER A 216 -5.50 -17.20 12.59
N VAL A 217 -6.43 -16.32 12.20
CA VAL A 217 -7.87 -16.61 12.29
C VAL A 217 -8.29 -17.68 11.28
N GLU A 218 -7.80 -17.60 10.04
CA GLU A 218 -8.18 -18.53 8.95
C GLU A 218 -7.68 -19.97 9.19
N TYR A 219 -6.54 -20.14 9.87
CA TYR A 219 -5.90 -21.43 10.09
C TYR A 219 -6.18 -22.04 11.47
N ALA A 220 -6.88 -21.31 12.34
CA ALA A 220 -7.20 -21.77 13.68
C ALA A 220 -8.02 -23.07 13.66
N ASP A 221 -7.77 -23.98 14.62
CA ASP A 221 -8.68 -25.11 14.84
C ASP A 221 -10.01 -24.62 15.44
N MET A 222 -9.97 -23.52 16.20
CA MET A 222 -11.13 -22.88 16.78
C MET A 222 -10.90 -21.37 16.90
N VAL A 223 -11.93 -20.59 16.58
CA VAL A 223 -11.94 -19.13 16.75
C VAL A 223 -12.95 -18.75 17.83
N ILE A 224 -12.55 -17.91 18.79
CA ILE A 224 -13.46 -17.37 19.81
C ILE A 224 -13.45 -15.85 19.76
N GLY A 225 -14.59 -15.27 19.40
CA GLY A 225 -14.81 -13.84 19.41
C GLY A 225 -15.40 -13.33 20.71
N GLY A 226 -14.83 -12.24 21.25
CA GLY A 226 -15.41 -11.54 22.41
C GLY A 226 -16.65 -10.70 22.08
N SER A 227 -16.91 -10.46 20.78
CA SER A 227 -18.13 -9.87 20.26
C SER A 227 -18.43 -10.42 18.87
N LEU A 228 -19.71 -10.43 18.51
CA LEU A 228 -20.14 -10.71 17.15
C LEU A 228 -19.71 -9.58 16.20
N HIS A 229 -19.74 -8.34 16.65
CA HIS A 229 -19.28 -7.18 15.88
C HIS A 229 -17.89 -7.37 15.27
N LEU A 230 -16.89 -7.77 16.06
CA LEU A 230 -15.52 -7.91 15.56
C LEU A 230 -15.40 -9.01 14.50
N LEU A 231 -16.08 -10.14 14.69
CA LEU A 231 -16.10 -11.22 13.69
C LEU A 231 -16.76 -10.76 12.38
N ARG A 232 -17.89 -10.05 12.46
CA ARG A 232 -18.54 -9.46 11.28
C ARG A 232 -17.64 -8.45 10.59
N TRP A 233 -16.93 -7.61 11.35
CA TRP A 233 -15.93 -6.71 10.81
C TRP A 233 -14.80 -7.48 10.10
N MET A 234 -14.23 -8.51 10.72
CA MET A 234 -13.17 -9.34 10.11
C MET A 234 -13.62 -9.95 8.79
N GLY A 235 -14.82 -10.53 8.74
CA GLY A 235 -15.43 -11.03 7.51
C GLY A 235 -15.54 -9.94 6.44
N SER A 236 -15.97 -8.73 6.82
CA SER A 236 -16.06 -7.58 5.90
C SER A 236 -14.70 -7.12 5.36
N GLN A 237 -13.60 -7.43 6.09
CA GLN A 237 -12.21 -7.18 5.67
C GLN A 237 -11.60 -8.36 4.91
N GLY A 238 -12.40 -9.35 4.50
CA GLY A 238 -11.97 -10.47 3.67
C GLY A 238 -11.31 -11.63 4.43
N TYR A 239 -11.53 -11.74 5.74
CA TYR A 239 -11.08 -12.90 6.51
C TYR A 239 -11.97 -14.10 6.16
N ARG A 240 -11.38 -15.25 5.84
CA ARG A 240 -12.13 -16.51 5.69
C ARG A 240 -12.37 -17.15 7.06
N ILE A 241 -13.40 -16.66 7.76
CA ILE A 241 -13.73 -17.13 9.11
C ILE A 241 -14.27 -18.58 9.05
N PRO A 242 -13.69 -19.54 9.80
CA PRO A 242 -14.11 -20.94 9.79
C PRO A 242 -15.46 -21.11 10.51
N ARG A 243 -16.57 -21.00 9.77
CA ARG A 243 -17.93 -20.90 10.34
C ARG A 243 -18.30 -22.04 11.30
N SER A 244 -17.91 -23.27 11.01
CA SER A 244 -18.21 -24.44 11.86
C SER A 244 -17.41 -24.54 13.15
N HIS A 245 -16.35 -23.73 13.31
CA HIS A 245 -15.46 -23.74 14.47
C HIS A 245 -15.26 -22.35 15.06
N THR A 246 -16.19 -21.42 14.80
CA THR A 246 -16.17 -20.05 15.32
C THR A 246 -17.31 -19.85 16.30
N PHE A 247 -16.99 -19.29 17.47
CA PHE A 247 -17.93 -19.07 18.57
C PHE A 247 -17.84 -17.63 19.08
N VAL A 248 -18.95 -17.11 19.60
CA VAL A 248 -19.01 -15.81 20.27
C VAL A 248 -19.22 -16.05 21.76
N GLN A 249 -18.21 -15.69 22.56
CA GLN A 249 -18.25 -15.86 24.01
C GLN A 249 -17.65 -14.64 24.70
N PRO A 250 -18.37 -14.02 25.65
CA PRO A 250 -17.82 -12.94 26.46
C PRO A 250 -16.50 -13.32 27.14
N ASN A 251 -15.67 -12.30 27.40
CA ASN A 251 -14.35 -12.48 27.99
C ASN A 251 -14.42 -13.12 29.38
N VAL A 252 -13.45 -13.99 29.69
CA VAL A 252 -13.24 -14.51 31.06
C VAL A 252 -12.77 -13.36 31.96
N VAL A 253 -13.60 -13.01 32.94
CA VAL A 253 -13.28 -11.99 33.95
C VAL A 253 -13.85 -12.43 35.30
N SER A 254 -13.06 -12.33 36.37
CA SER A 254 -13.57 -12.49 37.74
C SER A 254 -13.64 -11.13 38.42
N PHE A 255 -14.75 -10.91 39.13
CA PHE A 255 -15.00 -9.72 39.94
C PHE A 255 -15.00 -10.07 41.44
N ASP A 256 -14.48 -11.23 41.82
CA ASP A 256 -14.54 -11.72 43.21
C ASP A 256 -13.87 -10.77 44.19
N HIS A 257 -12.73 -10.19 43.78
CA HIS A 257 -11.99 -9.21 44.55
C HIS A 257 -12.72 -7.86 44.72
N LEU A 258 -13.83 -7.64 44.00
CA LEU A 258 -14.68 -6.44 44.10
C LEU A 258 -15.99 -6.72 44.85
N ARG A 259 -16.27 -7.97 45.25
CA ARG A 259 -17.55 -8.33 45.89
C ARG A 259 -17.83 -7.50 47.15
N ASP A 260 -16.84 -7.28 47.99
CA ASP A 260 -17.00 -6.50 49.23
C ASP A 260 -17.37 -5.05 48.90
N LEU A 261 -16.67 -4.43 47.94
CA LEU A 261 -16.97 -3.08 47.45
C LEU A 261 -18.39 -2.98 46.86
N MET A 262 -18.83 -4.02 46.14
CA MET A 262 -20.16 -4.06 45.54
C MET A 262 -21.25 -4.24 46.61
N ALA A 263 -21.00 -5.08 47.62
CA ALA A 263 -21.94 -5.35 48.71
C ALA A 263 -22.21 -4.12 49.59
N GLU A 264 -21.24 -3.20 49.69
CA GLU A 264 -21.37 -1.94 50.42
C GLU A 264 -22.37 -0.95 49.77
N ARG A 265 -22.73 -1.12 48.49
CA ARG A 265 -23.66 -0.23 47.77
C ARG A 265 -25.03 -0.89 47.55
N PRO A 266 -26.12 -0.36 48.12
CA PRO A 266 -27.48 -0.86 47.88
C PRO A 266 -28.03 -0.32 46.54
N VAL A 267 -27.50 -0.81 45.43
CA VAL A 267 -27.88 -0.36 44.08
C VAL A 267 -28.37 -1.56 43.26
N THR A 268 -29.48 -1.38 42.54
CA THR A 268 -30.04 -2.39 41.65
C THR A 268 -30.18 -1.84 40.23
N PRO A 269 -30.05 -2.69 39.20
CA PRO A 269 -30.24 -2.24 37.82
C PRO A 269 -31.63 -1.62 37.59
N GLY A 270 -31.67 -0.52 36.83
CA GLY A 270 -32.84 0.31 36.63
C GLY A 270 -32.95 1.52 37.54
N MET A 271 -32.15 1.59 38.61
CA MET A 271 -32.09 2.77 39.46
C MET A 271 -31.43 3.96 38.75
N ARG A 272 -31.85 5.17 39.14
CA ARG A 272 -31.16 6.43 38.81
C ARG A 272 -30.54 7.00 40.07
N LEU A 273 -29.23 7.26 40.03
CA LEU A 273 -28.48 7.81 41.15
C LEU A 273 -28.18 9.29 40.90
N PRO A 274 -28.15 10.13 41.95
CA PRO A 274 -27.66 11.50 41.81
C PRO A 274 -26.23 11.50 41.24
N ILE A 275 -25.87 12.59 40.56
CA ILE A 275 -24.54 12.77 39.95
C ILE A 275 -23.89 14.04 40.51
N ASP A 276 -22.82 13.88 41.29
CA ASP A 276 -21.97 14.95 41.82
C ASP A 276 -20.60 15.05 41.12
N GLU A 277 -20.27 14.07 40.27
CA GLU A 277 -19.03 14.04 39.51
C GLU A 277 -19.18 13.26 38.19
N ILE A 278 -18.63 13.80 37.11
CA ILE A 278 -18.49 13.08 35.82
C ILE A 278 -17.06 12.57 35.69
N VAL A 279 -16.89 11.31 35.32
CA VAL A 279 -15.57 10.67 35.16
C VAL A 279 -15.43 10.15 33.73
N PHE A 280 -14.54 10.74 32.93
CA PHE A 280 -14.06 10.06 31.72
C PHE A 280 -13.31 8.80 32.13
N PHE A 281 -13.78 7.63 31.71
CA PHE A 281 -13.27 6.35 32.17
C PHE A 281 -12.68 5.54 31.01
N GLY A 282 -11.35 5.50 30.93
CA GLY A 282 -10.63 4.74 29.89
C GLY A 282 -9.27 5.35 29.57
N ARG A 283 -8.48 4.67 28.71
CA ARG A 283 -7.17 5.22 28.28
C ARG A 283 -7.36 6.61 27.67
N LEU A 284 -6.46 7.54 28.01
CA LEU A 284 -6.52 8.93 27.53
C LEU A 284 -5.96 8.98 26.10
N GLU A 285 -6.81 8.70 25.10
CA GLU A 285 -6.44 8.72 23.68
C GLU A 285 -7.64 9.05 22.77
N SER A 286 -7.37 9.36 21.50
CA SER A 286 -8.42 9.70 20.52
C SER A 286 -9.46 8.58 20.34
N ARG A 287 -9.01 7.31 20.25
CA ARG A 287 -9.91 6.16 20.00
C ARG A 287 -10.89 5.91 21.15
N LYS A 288 -10.49 6.21 22.39
CA LYS A 288 -11.34 6.14 23.59
C LYS A 288 -12.26 7.37 23.75
N GLY A 289 -12.26 8.28 22.77
CA GLY A 289 -13.20 9.39 22.72
C GLY A 289 -12.80 10.61 23.54
N LEU A 290 -11.53 10.76 23.94
CA LEU A 290 -11.09 11.90 24.75
C LEU A 290 -11.48 13.26 24.13
N PHE A 291 -11.26 13.40 22.82
CA PHE A 291 -11.64 14.62 22.10
C PHE A 291 -13.16 14.82 22.09
N THR A 292 -13.91 13.75 21.82
CA THR A 292 -15.39 13.75 21.79
C THR A 292 -15.96 14.20 23.14
N PHE A 293 -15.40 13.67 24.24
CA PHE A 293 -15.76 14.04 25.60
C PHE A 293 -15.51 15.52 25.90
N VAL A 294 -14.30 16.02 25.62
CA VAL A 294 -13.95 17.44 25.81
C VAL A 294 -14.89 18.36 25.04
N GLN A 295 -15.22 18.02 23.79
CA GLN A 295 -16.17 18.82 22.99
C GLN A 295 -17.61 18.73 23.53
N ALA A 296 -18.03 17.58 24.04
CA ALA A 296 -19.34 17.43 24.66
C ALA A 296 -19.48 18.31 25.91
N ILE A 297 -18.49 18.31 26.80
CA ILE A 297 -18.50 19.19 27.99
C ILE A 297 -18.49 20.67 27.60
N LYS A 298 -17.65 21.08 26.65
CA LYS A 298 -17.65 22.47 26.13
C LYS A 298 -19.00 22.90 25.58
N ARG A 299 -19.73 21.98 24.93
CA ARG A 299 -21.07 22.22 24.42
C ARG A 299 -22.06 22.48 25.57
N ILE A 300 -22.01 21.66 26.63
CA ILE A 300 -22.85 21.85 27.82
C ILE A 300 -22.59 23.22 28.44
N ILE A 301 -21.32 23.58 28.67
CA ILE A 301 -20.91 24.89 29.22
C ILE A 301 -21.48 26.04 28.39
N ARG A 302 -21.29 26.02 27.07
CA ARG A 302 -21.76 27.09 26.17
C ARG A 302 -23.28 27.23 26.14
N SER A 303 -24.00 26.14 26.31
CA SER A 303 -25.46 26.15 26.37
C SER A 303 -26.02 26.60 27.72
N GLY A 304 -25.15 26.88 28.71
CA GLY A 304 -25.57 27.16 30.09
C GLY A 304 -26.14 25.92 30.80
N GLY A 305 -25.80 24.73 30.32
CA GLY A 305 -26.25 23.47 30.89
C GLY A 305 -25.64 23.22 32.28
N ARG A 306 -26.38 22.53 33.14
CA ARG A 306 -25.92 22.19 34.49
C ARG A 306 -24.80 21.15 34.42
N LEU A 307 -23.70 21.40 35.11
CA LEU A 307 -22.62 20.46 35.35
C LEU A 307 -22.47 20.18 36.85
N PRO A 308 -21.99 18.98 37.24
CA PRO A 308 -21.57 18.72 38.60
C PRO A 308 -20.34 19.57 38.99
N PRO A 309 -20.04 19.72 40.30
CA PRO A 309 -18.90 20.49 40.77
C PRO A 309 -17.54 19.95 40.29
N ARG A 310 -17.43 18.66 39.93
CA ARG A 310 -16.18 18.01 39.54
C ARG A 310 -16.29 17.21 38.23
N ILE A 311 -15.22 17.25 37.43
CA ILE A 311 -14.99 16.36 36.29
C ILE A 311 -13.60 15.73 36.38
N SER A 312 -13.53 14.41 36.29
CA SER A 312 -12.28 13.66 36.35
C SER A 312 -11.93 12.99 35.02
N PHE A 313 -10.65 13.01 34.66
CA PHE A 313 -10.07 12.25 33.55
C PHE A 313 -9.28 11.07 34.11
N MET A 314 -9.84 9.86 34.00
CA MET A 314 -9.26 8.66 34.60
C MET A 314 -8.75 7.68 33.55
N GLY A 315 -7.44 7.42 33.58
CA GLY A 315 -6.77 6.39 32.80
C GLY A 315 -5.34 6.73 32.40
N LYS A 316 -4.60 5.72 31.94
CA LYS A 316 -3.22 5.88 31.44
C LYS A 316 -3.20 6.75 30.16
N PRO A 317 -2.27 7.71 30.04
CA PRO A 317 -1.92 8.37 28.78
C PRO A 317 -1.71 7.35 27.64
N GLY A 318 -2.49 7.47 26.57
CA GLY A 318 -2.34 6.65 25.37
C GLY A 318 -1.50 7.33 24.29
N ALA A 319 -1.76 6.99 23.02
CA ALA A 319 -1.10 7.65 21.90
C ALA A 319 -1.44 9.15 21.84
N ARG A 320 -0.50 9.96 21.34
CA ARG A 320 -0.72 11.40 21.13
C ARG A 320 -1.92 11.64 20.22
N LEU A 321 -2.62 12.75 20.44
CA LEU A 321 -3.77 13.13 19.62
C LEU A 321 -3.33 13.47 18.19
N THR A 322 -3.98 12.86 17.21
CA THR A 322 -3.72 13.12 15.79
C THR A 322 -3.92 14.61 15.43
N ALA A 323 -4.88 15.29 16.07
CA ALA A 323 -5.15 16.71 15.87
C ALA A 323 -4.11 17.64 16.53
N ARG A 324 -3.31 17.14 17.49
CA ARG A 324 -2.30 17.89 18.26
C ARG A 324 -1.03 17.04 18.45
N PRO A 325 -0.33 16.62 17.38
CA PRO A 325 0.72 15.59 17.45
C PRO A 325 1.96 16.02 18.26
N ASN A 326 2.12 17.32 18.49
CA ASN A 326 3.24 17.91 19.24
C ASN A 326 2.88 18.24 20.69
N GLN A 327 1.67 17.95 21.14
CA GLN A 327 1.21 18.23 22.50
C GLN A 327 1.11 16.92 23.27
N ASP A 328 1.62 16.91 24.51
CA ASP A 328 1.36 15.81 25.43
C ASP A 328 -0.14 15.73 25.78
N ILE A 329 -0.64 14.52 26.03
CA ILE A 329 -2.06 14.30 26.27
C ILE A 329 -2.54 14.98 27.55
N LEU A 330 -1.71 15.01 28.60
CA LEU A 330 -2.07 15.62 29.87
C LEU A 330 -2.05 17.14 29.76
N ASP A 331 -1.09 17.69 29.01
CA ASP A 331 -1.04 19.12 28.72
C ASP A 331 -2.21 19.57 27.84
N TYR A 332 -2.63 18.73 26.89
CA TYR A 332 -3.87 18.95 26.15
C TYR A 332 -5.07 19.08 27.09
N ILE A 333 -5.28 18.11 27.98
CA ILE A 333 -6.39 18.15 28.94
C ILE A 333 -6.33 19.43 29.77
N ARG A 334 -5.19 19.71 30.43
CA ARG A 334 -5.02 20.93 31.26
C ARG A 334 -5.33 22.21 30.48
N SER A 335 -4.88 22.31 29.23
CA SER A 335 -5.11 23.50 28.39
C SER A 335 -6.57 23.67 27.96
N GLU A 336 -7.26 22.57 27.66
CA GLU A 336 -8.64 22.61 27.16
C GLU A 336 -9.66 22.79 28.28
N THR A 337 -9.27 22.54 29.53
CA THR A 337 -10.12 22.58 30.72
C THR A 337 -9.84 23.77 31.64
N ALA A 338 -8.85 24.63 31.32
CA ALA A 338 -8.41 25.71 32.21
C ALA A 338 -9.49 26.76 32.54
N ASP A 339 -10.45 26.94 31.63
CA ASP A 339 -11.56 27.89 31.74
C ASP A 339 -12.90 27.23 32.11
N TRP A 340 -12.89 25.94 32.44
CA TRP A 340 -14.11 25.23 32.80
C TRP A 340 -14.62 25.70 34.16
N PRO A 341 -15.94 25.90 34.35
CA PRO A 341 -16.52 26.40 35.59
C PRO A 341 -16.65 25.30 36.67
N VAL A 342 -15.81 24.26 36.63
CA VAL A 342 -15.86 23.07 37.47
C VAL A 342 -14.45 22.68 37.90
N GLU A 343 -14.31 21.97 39.02
CA GLU A 343 -13.04 21.37 39.43
C GLU A 343 -12.65 20.24 38.45
N VAL A 344 -11.40 20.22 37.98
CA VAL A 344 -10.91 19.20 37.06
C VAL A 344 -9.77 18.40 37.68
N GLN A 345 -9.89 17.09 37.68
CA GLN A 345 -8.89 16.15 38.20
C GLN A 345 -8.39 15.21 37.10
N ILE A 346 -7.12 14.82 37.17
CA ILE A 346 -6.51 13.84 36.25
C ILE A 346 -5.95 12.69 37.09
N LEU A 347 -6.40 11.46 36.81
CA LEU A 347 -6.13 10.25 37.59
C LEU A 347 -5.46 9.19 36.70
N THR A 348 -4.13 9.16 36.67
CA THR A 348 -3.34 8.28 35.78
C THR A 348 -2.83 7.00 36.43
N GLU A 349 -2.76 6.96 37.76
CA GLU A 349 -2.06 5.89 38.50
C GLU A 349 -2.95 4.69 38.85
N PHE A 350 -4.28 4.86 38.76
CA PHE A 350 -5.21 3.83 39.18
C PHE A 350 -5.07 2.56 38.33
N GLN A 351 -4.98 1.43 39.02
CA GLN A 351 -5.25 0.11 38.46
C GLN A 351 -6.75 -0.21 38.62
N GLN A 352 -7.20 -1.35 38.10
CA GLN A 352 -8.62 -1.73 38.06
C GLN A 352 -9.33 -1.54 39.42
N TYR A 353 -8.80 -2.14 40.48
CA TYR A 353 -9.42 -2.07 41.81
C TYR A 353 -9.60 -0.64 42.31
N ASP A 354 -8.55 0.20 42.23
CA ASP A 354 -8.62 1.59 42.67
C ASP A 354 -9.57 2.44 41.82
N ALA A 355 -9.62 2.18 40.50
CA ALA A 355 -10.53 2.87 39.60
C ALA A 355 -12.00 2.53 39.93
N ILE A 356 -12.31 1.26 40.13
CA ILE A 356 -13.67 0.81 40.48
C ILE A 356 -14.05 1.29 41.89
N ARG A 357 -13.17 1.14 42.88
CA ARG A 357 -13.38 1.67 44.24
C ARG A 357 -13.63 3.19 44.21
N TYR A 358 -12.88 3.91 43.37
CA TYR A 358 -13.15 5.33 43.16
C TYR A 358 -14.55 5.52 42.59
N LEU A 359 -14.93 4.89 41.50
CA LEU A 359 -16.28 5.05 40.92
C LEU A 359 -17.41 4.68 41.91
N LEU A 360 -17.19 3.67 42.76
CA LEU A 360 -18.16 3.21 43.76
C LEU A 360 -18.24 4.07 45.04
N SER A 361 -17.24 4.89 45.36
CA SER A 361 -17.25 5.65 46.63
C SER A 361 -18.05 6.96 46.60
N GLY A 362 -18.83 7.23 45.55
CA GLY A 362 -19.60 8.47 45.42
C GLY A 362 -20.68 8.44 44.34
N ASP A 363 -21.30 9.60 44.12
CA ASP A 363 -22.38 9.84 43.16
C ASP A 363 -21.81 10.14 41.76
N ARG A 364 -21.06 9.18 41.22
CA ARG A 364 -20.25 9.37 40.01
C ARG A 364 -20.90 8.79 38.76
N LEU A 365 -20.77 9.51 37.65
CA LEU A 365 -21.13 9.03 36.31
C LEU A 365 -19.87 8.66 35.53
N ALA A 366 -19.70 7.37 35.19
CA ALA A 366 -18.65 6.95 34.27
C ALA A 366 -19.04 7.27 32.82
N VAL A 367 -18.14 7.87 32.05
CA VAL A 367 -18.37 8.22 30.64
C VAL A 367 -17.30 7.55 29.78
N MET A 368 -17.73 6.68 28.86
CA MET A 368 -16.88 5.84 28.01
C MET A 368 -17.23 6.07 26.51
N PRO A 369 -16.87 7.23 25.94
CA PRO A 369 -17.33 7.66 24.62
C PRO A 369 -16.43 7.13 23.49
N SER A 370 -16.04 5.86 23.56
CA SER A 370 -15.12 5.25 22.60
C SER A 370 -15.66 5.34 21.16
N MET A 371 -14.75 5.62 20.22
CA MET A 371 -15.09 5.61 18.78
C MET A 371 -15.48 4.21 18.32
N ILE A 372 -14.84 3.19 18.89
CA ILE A 372 -15.14 1.77 18.65
C ILE A 372 -14.59 0.92 19.80
N GLU A 373 -15.28 -0.19 20.14
CA GLU A 373 -14.80 -1.24 21.05
C GLU A 373 -15.10 -2.63 20.49
N ASN A 374 -14.30 -3.62 20.85
CA ASN A 374 -14.63 -5.03 20.61
C ASN A 374 -15.55 -5.53 21.74
N SER A 375 -14.97 -5.84 22.89
CA SER A 375 -15.69 -6.29 24.09
C SER A 375 -15.11 -5.51 25.27
N SER A 376 -15.73 -4.37 25.58
CA SER A 376 -15.17 -3.36 26.49
C SER A 376 -15.23 -3.82 27.93
N LEU A 377 -14.07 -4.13 28.53
CA LEU A 377 -13.97 -4.45 29.95
C LEU A 377 -14.47 -3.31 30.84
N ALA A 378 -14.25 -2.05 30.46
CA ALA A 378 -14.69 -0.89 31.25
C ALA A 378 -16.23 -0.78 31.33
N VAL A 379 -16.92 -1.00 30.20
CA VAL A 379 -18.39 -1.01 30.17
C VAL A 379 -18.93 -2.22 30.93
N TYR A 380 -18.27 -3.36 30.75
CA TYR A 380 -18.63 -4.61 31.42
C TYR A 380 -18.49 -4.49 32.95
N GLU A 381 -17.37 -3.94 33.43
CA GLU A 381 -17.10 -3.61 34.83
C GLU A 381 -18.14 -2.64 35.39
N ALA A 382 -18.47 -1.58 34.65
CA ALA A 382 -19.45 -0.59 35.10
C ALA A 382 -20.84 -1.19 35.28
N ALA A 383 -21.30 -2.00 34.32
CA ALA A 383 -22.60 -2.67 34.41
C ALA A 383 -22.66 -3.66 35.58
N ILE A 384 -21.63 -4.50 35.75
CA ILE A 384 -21.60 -5.51 36.83
C ILE A 384 -21.49 -4.86 38.21
N CYS A 385 -20.65 -3.83 38.35
CA CYS A 385 -20.44 -3.16 39.64
C CYS A 385 -21.57 -2.19 40.00
N GLY A 386 -22.60 -2.04 39.15
CA GLY A 386 -23.71 -1.12 39.39
C GLY A 386 -23.29 0.37 39.33
N ILE A 387 -22.28 0.70 38.54
CA ILE A 387 -21.80 2.07 38.33
C ILE A 387 -22.71 2.75 37.29
N PRO A 388 -23.31 3.91 37.57
CA PRO A 388 -24.03 4.68 36.56
C PRO A 388 -23.10 5.10 35.43
N PHE A 389 -23.53 4.92 34.17
CA PHE A 389 -22.67 5.26 33.05
C PHE A 389 -23.36 5.78 31.79
N VAL A 390 -22.56 6.40 30.93
CA VAL A 390 -22.87 6.70 29.53
C VAL A 390 -21.74 6.13 28.66
N ALA A 391 -22.09 5.40 27.60
CA ALA A 391 -21.13 4.82 26.67
C ALA A 391 -21.56 5.02 25.21
N SER A 392 -20.63 4.86 24.28
CA SER A 392 -20.95 4.90 22.86
C SER A 392 -21.74 3.66 22.40
N ASP A 393 -22.75 3.87 21.56
CA ASP A 393 -23.41 2.83 20.78
C ASP A 393 -22.53 2.43 19.57
N SER A 394 -21.38 1.80 19.86
CA SER A 394 -20.42 1.43 18.83
C SER A 394 -19.72 0.11 19.14
N GLY A 395 -19.42 -0.62 18.08
CA GLY A 395 -18.69 -1.88 18.18
C GLY A 395 -19.51 -2.98 18.86
N GLY A 396 -18.86 -3.79 19.69
CA GLY A 396 -19.55 -4.79 20.51
C GLY A 396 -20.00 -4.28 21.88
N THR A 397 -19.97 -2.96 22.13
CA THR A 397 -20.49 -2.36 23.37
C THR A 397 -21.97 -2.69 23.63
N PRO A 398 -22.88 -2.59 22.64
CA PRO A 398 -24.30 -2.87 22.85
C PRO A 398 -24.57 -4.34 23.21
N GLU A 399 -23.70 -5.25 22.78
CA GLU A 399 -23.82 -6.69 23.07
C GLU A 399 -23.62 -6.99 24.57
N LEU A 400 -23.02 -6.08 25.34
CA LEU A 400 -22.74 -6.24 26.78
C LEU A 400 -23.88 -5.74 27.68
N ILE A 401 -24.82 -4.97 27.14
CA ILE A 401 -25.88 -4.30 27.89
C ILE A 401 -27.24 -4.84 27.45
N ALA A 402 -28.15 -5.03 28.39
CA ALA A 402 -29.50 -5.47 28.07
C ALA A 402 -30.20 -4.48 27.10
N ALA A 403 -30.89 -5.00 26.09
CA ALA A 403 -31.43 -4.20 24.98
C ALA A 403 -32.41 -3.12 25.46
N GLU A 404 -33.19 -3.41 26.50
CA GLU A 404 -34.11 -2.50 27.15
C GLU A 404 -33.43 -1.25 27.77
N ASP A 405 -32.13 -1.37 28.10
CA ASP A 405 -31.39 -0.32 28.77
C ASP A 405 -30.58 0.57 27.81
N HIS A 406 -30.47 0.18 26.53
CA HIS A 406 -29.68 0.89 25.51
C HIS A 406 -30.03 2.37 25.44
N GLY A 407 -31.33 2.71 25.41
CA GLY A 407 -31.79 4.11 25.31
C GLY A 407 -31.38 4.99 26.49
N PHE A 408 -31.06 4.41 27.65
CA PHE A 408 -30.70 5.17 28.85
C PHE A 408 -29.20 5.44 28.97
N VAL A 409 -28.35 4.55 28.44
CA VAL A 409 -26.89 4.62 28.66
C VAL A 409 -26.07 4.70 27.38
N LEU A 410 -26.64 4.36 26.22
CA LEU A 410 -25.94 4.40 24.95
C LEU A 410 -26.31 5.64 24.13
N CYS A 411 -25.34 6.15 23.38
CA CYS A 411 -25.53 7.21 22.39
C CYS A 411 -24.47 7.14 21.28
N ASP A 412 -24.72 7.75 20.13
CA ASP A 412 -23.70 7.82 19.08
C ASP A 412 -22.39 8.45 19.60
N SER A 413 -21.26 7.97 19.08
CA SER A 413 -19.92 8.49 19.39
C SER A 413 -19.67 9.87 18.74
N HIS A 414 -20.44 10.87 19.16
CA HIS A 414 -20.39 12.24 18.65
C HIS A 414 -20.64 13.26 19.77
N PRO A 415 -20.00 14.46 19.76
CA PRO A 415 -20.10 15.41 20.87
C PRO A 415 -21.52 15.88 21.19
N ILE A 416 -22.41 15.95 20.19
CA ILE A 416 -23.80 16.40 20.37
C ILE A 416 -24.63 15.38 21.17
N PRO A 417 -24.86 14.15 20.67
CA PRO A 417 -25.64 13.16 21.40
C PRO A 417 -24.99 12.76 22.73
N LEU A 418 -23.65 12.78 22.82
CA LEU A 418 -22.96 12.57 24.10
C LEU A 418 -23.27 13.67 25.12
N ALA A 419 -23.24 14.95 24.72
CA ALA A 419 -23.58 16.06 25.61
C ALA A 419 -25.04 16.00 26.07
N GLU A 420 -25.95 15.61 25.17
CA GLU A 420 -27.38 15.42 25.48
C GLU A 420 -27.57 14.30 26.49
N LYS A 421 -26.89 13.16 26.30
CA LYS A 421 -26.98 11.99 27.19
C LYS A 421 -26.35 12.28 28.57
N ILE A 422 -25.20 12.96 28.62
CA ILE A 422 -24.60 13.44 29.88
C ILE A 422 -25.55 14.40 30.59
N SER A 423 -26.14 15.37 29.89
CA SER A 423 -27.07 16.34 30.47
C SER A 423 -28.35 15.67 30.99
N GLU A 424 -28.84 14.67 30.28
CA GLU A 424 -29.95 13.83 30.71
C GLU A 424 -29.61 13.10 32.02
N ALA A 425 -28.44 12.44 32.09
CA ALA A 425 -27.97 11.74 33.27
C ALA A 425 -27.78 12.69 34.47
N VAL A 426 -27.22 13.89 34.28
CA VAL A 426 -27.07 14.88 35.35
C VAL A 426 -28.43 15.41 35.84
N ARG A 427 -29.41 15.54 34.94
CA ARG A 427 -30.74 16.07 35.27
C ARG A 427 -31.65 15.02 35.93
N LEU A 428 -31.67 13.80 35.42
CA LEU A 428 -32.56 12.72 35.85
C LEU A 428 -31.91 11.78 36.88
N GLY A 429 -30.60 11.87 37.06
CA GLY A 429 -29.77 10.88 37.73
C GLY A 429 -29.19 9.86 36.73
N GLY A 430 -27.95 9.44 37.00
CA GLY A 430 -27.23 8.46 36.21
C GLY A 430 -27.90 7.08 36.30
N TYR A 431 -28.14 6.46 35.15
CA TYR A 431 -28.83 5.18 35.07
C TYR A 431 -27.87 4.01 35.31
N VAL A 432 -28.30 3.05 36.11
CA VAL A 432 -27.57 1.79 36.36
C VAL A 432 -28.12 0.72 35.43
N ALA A 433 -27.38 0.38 34.38
CA ALA A 433 -27.82 -0.56 33.36
C ALA A 433 -27.63 -2.03 33.78
N ARG A 434 -28.47 -2.91 33.24
CA ARG A 434 -28.32 -4.36 33.33
C ARG A 434 -27.25 -4.86 32.35
N PRO A 435 -26.33 -5.73 32.78
CA PRO A 435 -25.54 -6.50 31.82
C PRO A 435 -26.47 -7.43 31.04
N SER A 436 -26.14 -7.73 29.78
CA SER A 436 -26.93 -8.63 28.92
C SER A 436 -26.85 -10.10 29.33
N PHE A 437 -25.96 -10.46 30.26
CA PHE A 437 -25.75 -11.80 30.79
C PHE A 437 -25.19 -11.75 32.22
N HIS A 438 -25.31 -12.85 32.95
CA HIS A 438 -24.68 -13.01 34.26
C HIS A 438 -23.24 -13.52 34.12
N ASN A 439 -22.28 -12.87 34.79
CA ASN A 439 -20.86 -13.24 34.67
C ASN A 439 -20.55 -14.64 35.22
N ASP A 440 -21.28 -15.09 36.25
CA ASP A 440 -21.10 -16.43 36.82
C ASP A 440 -21.46 -17.52 35.80
N ASP A 441 -22.47 -17.29 34.96
CA ASP A 441 -22.84 -18.20 33.87
C ASP A 441 -21.72 -18.26 32.83
N VAL A 442 -21.16 -17.11 32.45
CA VAL A 442 -20.01 -17.03 31.52
C VAL A 442 -18.79 -17.78 32.07
N LEU A 443 -18.46 -17.59 33.35
CA LEU A 443 -17.36 -18.33 34.00
C LEU A 443 -17.66 -19.84 34.07
N GLY A 444 -18.91 -20.21 34.32
CA GLY A 444 -19.38 -21.59 34.28
C GLY A 444 -19.24 -22.23 32.90
N GLU A 445 -19.62 -21.51 31.85
CA GLU A 445 -19.50 -21.96 30.46
C GLU A 445 -18.04 -22.15 30.04
N TRP A 446 -17.17 -21.18 30.36
CA TRP A 446 -15.73 -21.32 30.11
C TRP A 446 -15.12 -22.49 30.89
N ARG A 447 -15.51 -22.68 32.16
CA ARG A 447 -15.07 -23.83 32.97
C ARG A 447 -15.52 -25.14 32.33
N GLN A 448 -16.80 -25.24 31.98
CA GLN A 448 -17.36 -26.46 31.40
C GLN A 448 -16.74 -26.76 30.03
N PHE A 449 -16.54 -25.76 29.17
CA PHE A 449 -15.85 -25.92 27.90
C PHE A 449 -14.47 -26.55 28.07
N HIS A 450 -13.66 -26.05 29.01
CA HIS A 450 -12.34 -26.60 29.27
C HIS A 450 -12.38 -27.99 29.92
N LEU A 451 -13.37 -28.29 30.74
CA LEU A 451 -13.61 -29.65 31.23
C LEU A 451 -13.96 -30.59 30.07
N ASP A 452 -14.84 -30.19 29.17
CA ASP A 452 -15.20 -30.98 27.99
C ASP A 452 -13.98 -31.25 27.09
N LEU A 453 -13.06 -30.27 26.93
CA LEU A 453 -11.77 -30.48 26.23
C LEU A 453 -10.96 -31.62 26.82
N SER A 454 -10.96 -31.78 28.15
CA SER A 454 -10.26 -32.88 28.82
C SER A 454 -10.97 -34.23 28.71
N ARG A 455 -12.26 -34.24 28.38
CA ARG A 455 -13.12 -35.43 28.35
C ARG A 455 -13.39 -35.98 26.95
N GLY A 456 -12.82 -35.36 25.92
CA GLY A 456 -12.91 -35.85 24.53
C GLY A 456 -13.30 -34.78 23.51
N LEU A 457 -13.70 -33.57 23.93
CA LEU A 457 -14.01 -32.49 22.99
C LEU A 457 -12.76 -32.06 22.21
N LYS A 458 -11.55 -32.11 22.81
CA LYS A 458 -10.30 -31.81 22.09
C LYS A 458 -10.14 -32.73 20.89
N GLU A 459 -10.26 -34.04 21.10
CA GLU A 459 -10.19 -35.05 20.05
C GLU A 459 -11.30 -34.84 19.01
N HIS A 460 -12.51 -34.50 19.45
CA HIS A 460 -13.61 -34.18 18.53
C HIS A 460 -13.31 -32.98 17.64
N LEU A 461 -12.75 -31.90 18.18
CA LEU A 461 -12.37 -30.69 17.44
C LEU A 461 -11.14 -30.93 16.53
N LEU A 462 -10.25 -31.84 16.91
CA LEU A 462 -9.08 -32.23 16.12
C LEU A 462 -9.37 -33.28 15.05
N LYS A 463 -10.56 -33.91 15.03
CA LYS A 463 -10.95 -34.87 13.97
C LYS A 463 -11.00 -34.15 12.62
N ARG A 464 -9.86 -34.19 11.92
CA ARG A 464 -9.70 -33.67 10.56
C ARG A 464 -10.10 -34.73 9.55
N ALA A 465 -10.36 -34.29 8.32
CA ALA A 465 -10.38 -35.20 7.18
C ALA A 465 -9.09 -36.04 7.19
N PRO A 466 -9.14 -37.33 6.79
CA PRO A 466 -7.93 -38.14 6.68
C PRO A 466 -6.89 -37.37 5.85
N PRO A 467 -5.60 -37.39 6.25
CA PRO A 467 -4.57 -36.71 5.50
C PRO A 467 -4.62 -37.16 4.04
N PRO A 468 -4.36 -36.25 3.08
CA PRO A 468 -4.32 -36.64 1.69
C PRO A 468 -3.33 -37.80 1.52
N VAL A 469 -3.71 -38.79 0.70
CA VAL A 469 -2.80 -39.89 0.37
C VAL A 469 -1.66 -39.28 -0.43
N LEU A 470 -0.49 -39.20 0.20
CA LEU A 470 0.72 -38.72 -0.45
C LEU A 470 1.17 -39.76 -1.48
N HIS A 471 1.39 -39.33 -2.71
CA HIS A 471 2.02 -40.17 -3.73
C HIS A 471 3.46 -39.73 -3.96
N GLU A 472 4.26 -40.64 -4.50
CA GLU A 472 5.62 -40.33 -4.93
C GLU A 472 5.53 -39.46 -6.18
N ALA A 473 5.83 -38.16 -6.03
CA ALA A 473 5.76 -37.19 -7.11
C ALA A 473 7.13 -36.97 -7.73
N ALA A 474 7.25 -37.24 -9.03
CA ALA A 474 8.49 -37.06 -9.78
C ALA A 474 8.93 -35.58 -9.76
N THR A 475 10.17 -35.32 -9.37
CA THR A 475 10.75 -33.97 -9.33
C THR A 475 11.88 -33.84 -10.35
N SER A 476 11.83 -32.82 -11.21
CA SER A 476 12.96 -32.40 -12.04
C SER A 476 13.69 -31.26 -11.35
N ALA A 477 15.00 -31.40 -11.13
CA ALA A 477 15.83 -30.30 -10.62
C ALA A 477 16.36 -29.46 -11.79
N CYS A 478 16.06 -28.15 -11.77
CA CYS A 478 16.49 -27.18 -12.77
C CYS A 478 17.56 -26.28 -12.16
N LEU A 479 18.82 -26.45 -12.59
CA LEU A 479 19.99 -25.78 -12.05
C LEU A 479 20.49 -24.70 -13.01
N TYR A 480 20.65 -23.47 -12.52
CA TYR A 480 21.34 -22.40 -13.25
C TYR A 480 22.81 -22.37 -12.83
N HIS A 481 23.71 -22.63 -13.77
CA HIS A 481 25.15 -22.74 -13.56
C HIS A 481 25.91 -21.75 -14.43
N VAL A 482 26.66 -20.83 -13.80
CA VAL A 482 27.46 -19.83 -14.51
C VAL A 482 28.90 -20.29 -14.68
N SER A 483 29.53 -20.71 -13.58
CA SER A 483 30.91 -21.17 -13.53
C SER A 483 31.17 -21.86 -12.19
N GLY A 484 32.29 -22.57 -12.09
CA GLY A 484 32.74 -23.19 -10.85
C GLY A 484 32.24 -24.62 -10.66
N ASP A 485 33.10 -25.58 -11.00
CA ASP A 485 32.80 -27.01 -10.85
C ASP A 485 32.49 -27.39 -9.40
N ALA A 486 33.16 -26.75 -8.44
CA ALA A 486 32.98 -27.06 -7.03
C ALA A 486 31.56 -26.74 -6.55
N GLU A 487 31.02 -25.60 -6.97
CA GLU A 487 29.67 -25.14 -6.64
C GLU A 487 28.60 -26.07 -7.25
N LEU A 488 28.80 -26.49 -8.50
CA LEU A 488 27.89 -27.43 -9.14
C LEU A 488 27.98 -28.83 -8.50
N ARG A 489 29.18 -29.34 -8.22
CA ARG A 489 29.37 -30.60 -7.47
C ARG A 489 28.68 -30.56 -6.12
N GLN A 490 28.85 -29.47 -5.37
CA GLN A 490 28.18 -29.28 -4.08
C GLN A 490 26.66 -29.40 -4.19
N THR A 491 26.06 -28.88 -5.27
CA THR A 491 24.62 -28.98 -5.51
C THR A 491 24.22 -30.42 -5.84
N LEU A 492 24.93 -31.06 -6.79
CA LEU A 492 24.66 -32.43 -7.24
C LEU A 492 24.85 -33.47 -6.11
N ASP A 493 25.90 -33.31 -5.30
CA ASP A 493 26.14 -34.13 -4.10
C ASP A 493 24.95 -34.05 -3.13
N SER A 494 24.41 -32.85 -2.92
CA SER A 494 23.26 -32.66 -2.04
C SER A 494 21.97 -33.30 -2.59
N LEU A 495 21.81 -33.35 -3.92
CA LEU A 495 20.70 -34.04 -4.58
C LEU A 495 20.89 -35.56 -4.57
N ALA A 496 22.12 -36.06 -4.66
CA ALA A 496 22.43 -37.48 -4.56
C ALA A 496 22.27 -38.02 -3.13
N ALA A 497 22.35 -37.16 -2.13
CA ALA A 497 22.12 -37.48 -0.72
C ALA A 497 20.62 -37.51 -0.32
N GLN A 498 19.69 -37.31 -1.24
CA GLN A 498 18.25 -37.36 -0.95
C GLN A 498 17.74 -38.80 -0.82
N GLY A 499 16.82 -39.05 0.11
CA GLY A 499 16.18 -40.36 0.25
C GLY A 499 15.37 -40.79 -0.97
N HIS A 500 14.78 -39.82 -1.67
CA HIS A 500 14.21 -39.99 -3.00
C HIS A 500 14.99 -39.12 -3.99
N LEU A 501 15.55 -39.75 -5.03
CA LEU A 501 16.35 -39.05 -6.05
C LEU A 501 15.44 -38.21 -6.96
N PRO A 502 15.93 -37.06 -7.47
CA PRO A 502 15.22 -36.38 -8.55
C PRO A 502 15.10 -37.31 -9.76
N ALA A 503 13.97 -37.21 -10.48
CA ALA A 503 13.73 -37.97 -11.71
C ALA A 503 14.79 -37.64 -12.77
N GLU A 504 15.24 -36.38 -12.78
CA GLU A 504 16.31 -35.87 -13.63
C GLU A 504 16.86 -34.56 -13.07
N VAL A 505 18.06 -34.21 -13.51
CA VAL A 505 18.69 -32.92 -13.26
C VAL A 505 19.02 -32.26 -14.59
N LEU A 506 18.51 -31.05 -14.79
CA LEU A 506 18.74 -30.22 -15.97
C LEU A 506 19.61 -29.04 -15.55
N VAL A 507 20.72 -28.82 -16.26
CA VAL A 507 21.68 -27.76 -15.92
C VAL A 507 21.82 -26.79 -17.09
N ALA A 508 21.42 -25.54 -16.87
CA ALA A 508 21.69 -24.47 -17.81
C ALA A 508 23.12 -23.95 -17.58
N VAL A 509 23.96 -24.02 -18.60
CA VAL A 509 25.36 -23.58 -18.55
C VAL A 509 25.48 -22.19 -19.19
N ASP A 510 25.60 -21.16 -18.35
CA ASP A 510 25.74 -19.74 -18.69
C ASP A 510 27.14 -19.21 -18.31
N GLY A 511 28.15 -19.82 -18.91
CA GLY A 511 29.57 -19.48 -18.74
C GLY A 511 30.26 -19.28 -20.08
N ASP A 512 31.34 -18.49 -20.07
CA ASP A 512 32.14 -18.19 -21.27
C ASP A 512 32.98 -19.38 -21.79
N ASP A 513 32.94 -20.52 -21.10
CA ASP A 513 33.67 -21.72 -21.47
C ASP A 513 32.92 -22.53 -22.54
N PRO A 514 33.44 -22.62 -23.79
CA PRO A 514 32.81 -23.38 -24.86
C PRO A 514 32.73 -24.89 -24.57
N ASP A 515 33.58 -25.42 -23.68
CA ASP A 515 33.55 -26.83 -23.29
C ASP A 515 32.66 -27.09 -22.04
N GLY A 516 32.04 -26.05 -21.48
CA GLY A 516 31.30 -26.10 -20.23
C GLY A 516 30.15 -27.11 -20.23
N VAL A 517 29.40 -27.24 -21.34
CA VAL A 517 28.33 -28.26 -21.49
C VAL A 517 28.91 -29.66 -21.38
N SER A 518 29.97 -29.95 -22.15
CA SER A 518 30.63 -31.27 -22.13
C SER A 518 31.29 -31.59 -20.80
N GLN A 519 31.74 -30.57 -20.07
CA GLN A 519 32.27 -30.72 -18.71
C GLN A 519 31.17 -31.09 -17.71
N VAL A 520 30.02 -30.40 -17.75
CA VAL A 520 28.87 -30.70 -16.89
C VAL A 520 28.32 -32.09 -17.16
N GLU A 521 28.24 -32.53 -18.42
CA GLU A 521 27.78 -33.89 -18.74
C GLU A 521 28.74 -34.97 -18.23
N ARG A 522 30.06 -34.78 -18.41
CA ARG A 522 31.07 -35.71 -17.88
C ARG A 522 31.01 -35.82 -16.36
N MET A 523 30.84 -34.69 -15.69
CA MET A 523 30.66 -34.66 -14.24
C MET A 523 29.34 -35.30 -13.82
N GLY A 524 28.27 -35.05 -14.58
CA GLY A 524 26.95 -35.61 -14.33
C GLY A 524 26.90 -37.14 -14.39
N ALA A 525 27.76 -37.76 -15.20
CA ALA A 525 27.89 -39.22 -15.28
C ALA A 525 28.41 -39.87 -13.99
N GLU A 526 28.93 -39.10 -13.03
CA GLU A 526 29.36 -39.58 -11.72
C GLU A 526 28.17 -39.81 -10.74
N TYR A 527 26.96 -39.34 -11.08
CA TYR A 527 25.80 -39.30 -10.19
C TYR A 527 24.72 -40.35 -10.53
N PRO A 528 23.88 -40.76 -9.56
CA PRO A 528 22.91 -41.85 -9.74
C PRO A 528 21.64 -41.46 -10.53
N PHE A 529 21.53 -40.22 -10.99
CA PHE A 529 20.41 -39.69 -11.77
C PHE A 529 20.91 -39.12 -13.10
N SER A 530 20.00 -38.99 -14.08
CA SER A 530 20.35 -38.39 -15.37
C SER A 530 20.62 -36.89 -15.20
N VAL A 531 21.81 -36.45 -15.60
CA VAL A 531 22.18 -35.03 -15.71
C VAL A 531 22.23 -34.65 -17.18
N ARG A 532 21.44 -33.64 -17.58
CA ARG A 532 21.47 -33.08 -18.95
C ARG A 532 21.93 -31.63 -18.88
N ALA A 533 23.03 -31.31 -19.56
CA ALA A 533 23.51 -29.95 -19.68
C ALA A 533 22.90 -29.28 -20.91
N ILE A 534 22.54 -28.01 -20.79
CA ILE A 534 21.92 -27.22 -21.85
C ILE A 534 22.69 -25.91 -21.97
N GLU A 535 23.15 -25.60 -23.18
CA GLU A 535 23.83 -24.34 -23.48
C GLU A 535 22.89 -23.16 -23.23
N ALA A 536 23.30 -22.25 -22.36
CA ALA A 536 22.52 -21.09 -21.94
C ALA A 536 23.40 -19.83 -21.90
N PHE A 537 24.46 -19.80 -22.71
CA PHE A 537 25.39 -18.69 -22.78
C PHE A 537 24.66 -17.35 -22.96
N ASP A 538 24.90 -16.43 -22.01
CA ASP A 538 24.34 -15.08 -21.98
C ASP A 538 22.80 -15.02 -21.94
N LEU A 539 22.12 -16.10 -21.53
CA LEU A 539 20.66 -16.10 -21.37
C LEU A 539 20.19 -15.45 -20.06
N ASP A 540 21.04 -15.37 -19.04
CA ASP A 540 20.67 -15.09 -17.64
C ASP A 540 19.68 -16.10 -17.04
N SER A 541 19.57 -16.06 -15.71
CA SER A 541 18.80 -17.03 -14.91
C SER A 541 17.32 -17.21 -15.30
N GLY A 542 16.58 -16.15 -15.64
CA GLY A 542 15.15 -16.26 -15.98
C GLY A 542 14.89 -17.09 -17.25
N PRO A 543 15.40 -16.66 -18.42
CA PRO A 543 15.30 -17.43 -19.66
C PRO A 543 15.94 -18.82 -19.56
N ALA A 544 17.07 -18.95 -18.85
CA ALA A 544 17.69 -20.25 -18.60
C ALA A 544 16.74 -21.19 -17.85
N PHE A 545 16.13 -20.75 -16.74
CA PHE A 545 15.16 -21.59 -16.02
C PHE A 545 13.92 -21.94 -16.85
N ASN A 546 13.44 -21.03 -17.71
CA ASN A 546 12.35 -21.36 -18.65
C ASN A 546 12.76 -22.46 -19.64
N LEU A 547 13.99 -22.41 -20.15
CA LEU A 547 14.54 -23.43 -21.05
C LEU A 547 14.62 -24.80 -20.37
N LEU A 548 15.05 -24.83 -19.11
CA LEU A 548 15.08 -26.07 -18.31
C LEU A 548 13.66 -26.59 -18.04
N ALA A 549 12.75 -25.73 -17.60
CA ALA A 549 11.36 -26.10 -17.32
C ALA A 549 10.64 -26.67 -18.54
N GLY A 550 10.92 -26.13 -19.75
CA GLY A 550 10.34 -26.63 -21.00
C GLY A 550 10.83 -28.03 -21.42
N GLN A 551 11.93 -28.51 -20.84
CA GLN A 551 12.49 -29.85 -21.09
C GLN A 551 12.31 -30.82 -19.93
N ALA A 552 11.78 -30.33 -18.80
CA ALA A 552 11.52 -31.12 -17.60
C ALA A 552 10.29 -32.01 -17.77
N SER A 553 10.34 -33.19 -17.14
CA SER A 553 9.29 -34.21 -17.17
C SER A 553 8.62 -34.44 -15.81
N GLY A 554 9.16 -33.86 -14.74
CA GLY A 554 8.64 -33.99 -13.38
C GLY A 554 7.29 -33.29 -13.17
N GLU A 555 6.51 -33.82 -12.23
CA GLU A 555 5.30 -33.17 -11.72
C GLU A 555 5.66 -31.84 -11.02
N PHE A 556 6.80 -31.83 -10.34
CA PHE A 556 7.36 -30.65 -9.69
C PHE A 556 8.72 -30.27 -10.28
N LEU A 557 8.98 -28.97 -10.28
CA LEU A 557 10.21 -28.33 -10.73
C LEU A 557 10.89 -27.70 -9.53
N LEU A 558 12.15 -28.10 -9.26
CA LEU A 558 12.98 -27.50 -8.23
C LEU A 558 14.00 -26.56 -8.88
N PHE A 559 13.83 -25.25 -8.74
CA PHE A 559 14.73 -24.24 -9.29
C PHE A 559 15.81 -23.85 -8.28
N LEU A 560 17.07 -24.08 -8.64
CA LEU A 560 18.24 -23.76 -7.81
C LEU A 560 19.35 -23.10 -8.62
N TRP A 561 20.15 -22.28 -7.95
CA TRP A 561 21.44 -21.83 -8.46
C TRP A 561 22.52 -22.84 -8.08
N ALA A 562 23.49 -23.08 -8.96
CA ALA A 562 24.68 -23.85 -8.61
C ALA A 562 25.36 -23.25 -7.36
N GLY A 563 25.82 -24.13 -6.47
CA GLY A 563 26.31 -23.82 -5.11
C GLY A 563 25.23 -23.88 -4.03
N SER A 564 23.95 -23.96 -4.40
CA SER A 564 22.87 -24.17 -3.43
C SER A 564 22.81 -25.64 -3.01
N THR A 565 22.52 -25.92 -1.74
CA THR A 565 22.36 -27.29 -1.25
C THR A 565 20.96 -27.53 -0.72
N LEU A 566 20.53 -28.78 -0.81
CA LEU A 566 19.34 -29.28 -0.15
C LEU A 566 19.76 -30.26 0.95
N ARG A 567 19.17 -30.14 2.14
CA ARG A 567 19.38 -31.09 3.25
C ARG A 567 18.83 -32.46 2.87
N ALA A 568 19.35 -33.51 3.51
CA ALA A 568 18.80 -34.85 3.39
C ALA A 568 17.27 -34.82 3.66
N GLU A 569 16.51 -35.60 2.89
CA GLU A 569 15.04 -35.62 2.88
C GLU A 569 14.34 -34.31 2.49
N GLY A 570 15.08 -33.31 1.98
CA GLY A 570 14.49 -32.04 1.55
C GLY A 570 13.49 -32.21 0.41
N LEU A 571 13.75 -33.08 -0.56
CA LEU A 571 12.80 -33.36 -1.66
C LEU A 571 11.51 -34.01 -1.14
N THR A 572 11.67 -35.00 -0.26
CA THR A 572 10.55 -35.67 0.41
C THR A 572 9.70 -34.66 1.19
N ALA A 573 10.35 -33.78 1.95
CA ALA A 573 9.67 -32.74 2.72
C ALA A 573 8.91 -31.74 1.83
N LEU A 574 9.55 -31.23 0.77
CA LEU A 574 8.93 -30.28 -0.15
C LEU A 574 7.72 -30.88 -0.87
N SER A 575 7.87 -32.09 -1.41
CA SER A 575 6.77 -32.80 -2.07
C SER A 575 5.62 -33.10 -1.10
N GLY A 576 5.94 -33.60 0.10
CA GLY A 576 4.95 -33.86 1.15
C GLY A 576 4.18 -32.61 1.56
N ILE A 577 4.88 -31.48 1.77
CA ILE A 577 4.26 -30.19 2.12
C ILE A 577 3.38 -29.69 0.98
N ALA A 578 3.87 -29.70 -0.26
CA ALA A 578 3.12 -29.23 -1.43
C ALA A 578 1.84 -30.03 -1.65
N GLN A 579 1.88 -31.36 -1.47
CA GLN A 579 0.71 -32.23 -1.56
C GLN A 579 -0.25 -32.05 -0.38
N ALA A 580 0.28 -31.95 0.85
CA ALA A 580 -0.53 -31.82 2.06
C ALA A 580 -1.29 -30.48 2.13
N SER A 581 -0.62 -29.37 1.77
CA SER A 581 -1.25 -28.04 1.76
C SER A 581 -1.97 -27.73 0.45
N GLY A 582 -1.75 -28.53 -0.60
CA GLY A 582 -2.18 -28.23 -1.96
C GLY A 582 -1.50 -26.99 -2.52
N ALA A 583 -0.25 -26.72 -2.14
CA ALA A 583 0.51 -25.59 -2.65
C ALA A 583 1.00 -25.86 -4.08
N ASP A 584 0.95 -24.79 -4.88
CA ASP A 584 1.43 -24.74 -6.26
C ASP A 584 2.87 -24.23 -6.34
N VAL A 585 3.23 -23.34 -5.43
CA VAL A 585 4.55 -22.72 -5.33
C VAL A 585 5.00 -22.77 -3.87
N VAL A 586 6.14 -23.41 -3.63
CA VAL A 586 6.72 -23.55 -2.29
C VAL A 586 8.14 -22.99 -2.29
N ASN A 587 8.42 -22.08 -1.37
CA ASN A 587 9.80 -21.84 -0.93
C ASN A 587 10.00 -22.45 0.46
N TYR A 588 11.20 -22.35 1.00
CA TYR A 588 11.54 -22.89 2.32
C TYR A 588 12.48 -21.95 3.06
N PHE A 589 12.70 -22.20 4.36
CA PHE A 589 13.78 -21.49 5.06
C PHE A 589 15.13 -22.02 4.59
N TYR A 590 16.06 -21.13 4.28
CA TYR A 590 17.39 -21.51 3.82
C TYR A 590 18.46 -20.60 4.41
N ARG A 591 19.66 -21.14 4.61
CA ARG A 591 20.79 -20.35 5.09
C ARG A 591 21.48 -19.67 3.93
N VAL A 592 21.65 -18.35 4.02
CA VAL A 592 22.48 -17.61 3.07
C VAL A 592 23.92 -17.69 3.56
N ALA A 593 24.76 -18.40 2.79
CA ALA A 593 26.15 -18.68 3.14
C ALA A 593 27.09 -17.67 2.46
N HIS A 594 27.82 -16.90 3.25
CA HIS A 594 28.93 -16.07 2.78
C HIS A 594 30.18 -16.92 3.02
N GLY A 595 30.90 -17.26 1.95
CA GLY A 595 32.02 -18.22 1.96
C GLY A 595 32.99 -18.08 3.14
N PRO A 596 33.84 -19.09 3.41
CA PRO A 596 34.44 -19.37 4.73
C PRO A 596 35.06 -18.18 5.49
N GLU A 597 35.62 -17.19 4.79
CA GLU A 597 36.17 -15.96 5.37
C GLU A 597 35.12 -15.01 6.00
N LYS A 598 33.84 -15.19 5.68
CA LYS A 598 32.70 -14.34 6.10
C LYS A 598 31.55 -15.17 6.70
N ALA A 599 31.82 -16.37 7.18
CA ALA A 599 30.80 -17.27 7.76
C ALA A 599 30.07 -16.63 8.97
N ASP A 600 30.68 -15.65 9.63
CA ASP A 600 30.04 -14.84 10.67
C ASP A 600 28.91 -13.95 10.15
N ARG A 601 28.72 -13.84 8.83
CA ARG A 601 27.63 -13.13 8.18
C ARG A 601 26.48 -14.03 7.74
N ASP A 602 26.61 -15.35 7.94
CA ASP A 602 25.55 -16.29 7.60
C ASP A 602 24.29 -16.02 8.42
N TYR A 603 23.15 -16.16 7.74
CA TYR A 603 21.84 -15.92 8.32
C TYR A 603 20.79 -16.87 7.75
N LEU A 604 19.73 -17.10 8.52
CA LEU A 604 18.57 -17.87 8.08
C LEU A 604 17.57 -16.95 7.36
N SER A 605 17.42 -17.12 6.05
CA SER A 605 16.40 -16.40 5.26
C SER A 605 15.03 -17.02 5.53
N ALA A 606 14.14 -16.25 6.17
CA ALA A 606 12.78 -16.67 6.53
C ALA A 606 11.75 -15.87 5.73
N ILE A 607 11.81 -16.01 4.41
CA ILE A 607 10.86 -15.37 3.49
C ILE A 607 9.53 -16.10 3.57
N VAL A 608 8.51 -15.44 4.11
CA VAL A 608 7.16 -16.01 4.20
C VAL A 608 6.30 -15.53 3.03
N LEU A 609 5.84 -16.47 2.22
CA LEU A 609 4.89 -16.23 1.14
C LEU A 609 3.47 -16.04 1.71
N GLY A 610 2.61 -15.35 0.96
CA GLY A 610 1.22 -15.16 1.32
C GLY A 610 0.76 -13.70 1.43
N SER A 611 1.68 -12.72 1.39
CA SER A 611 1.35 -11.29 1.39
C SER A 611 1.87 -10.57 0.14
N VAL A 612 0.98 -10.32 -0.82
CA VAL A 612 1.30 -9.53 -2.03
C VAL A 612 1.72 -8.10 -1.69
N THR A 613 1.13 -7.53 -0.63
CA THR A 613 1.42 -6.17 -0.16
C THR A 613 2.78 -6.07 0.52
N GLU A 614 3.17 -7.05 1.33
CA GLU A 614 4.53 -7.07 1.91
C GLU A 614 5.58 -7.22 0.80
N ALA A 615 5.37 -8.17 -0.12
CA ALA A 615 6.28 -8.40 -1.24
C ALA A 615 6.54 -7.13 -2.07
N PHE A 616 5.52 -6.28 -2.27
CA PHE A 616 5.65 -5.01 -2.97
C PHE A 616 6.72 -4.09 -2.37
N PHE A 617 6.83 -4.07 -1.04
CA PHE A 617 7.78 -3.21 -0.34
C PHE A 617 9.10 -3.92 0.01
N ARG A 618 9.37 -5.11 -0.52
CA ARG A 618 10.68 -5.72 -0.33
C ARG A 618 11.77 -5.00 -1.13
N THR A 619 12.97 -5.03 -0.57
CA THR A 619 14.18 -4.42 -1.15
C THR A 619 15.34 -5.39 -1.20
N ASP A 620 15.28 -6.47 -0.43
CA ASP A 620 16.26 -7.53 -0.44
C ASP A 620 16.03 -8.42 -1.66
N LEU A 621 17.03 -8.50 -2.53
CA LEU A 621 17.08 -9.44 -3.63
C LEU A 621 18.10 -10.50 -3.24
N THR A 622 17.60 -11.68 -2.88
CA THR A 622 18.41 -12.89 -2.69
C THR A 622 17.84 -13.94 -3.62
N ALA A 623 18.69 -14.80 -4.21
CA ALA A 623 18.20 -15.92 -5.01
C ALA A 623 17.25 -16.76 -4.16
N LEU A 624 16.01 -16.89 -4.63
CA LEU A 624 14.95 -17.59 -3.92
C LEU A 624 14.80 -19.00 -4.52
N PRO A 625 15.12 -20.07 -3.76
CA PRO A 625 14.80 -21.42 -4.16
C PRO A 625 13.28 -21.60 -4.28
N LEU A 626 12.85 -22.21 -5.39
CA LEU A 626 11.43 -22.42 -5.67
C LEU A 626 11.17 -23.88 -6.03
N PHE A 627 10.22 -24.49 -5.36
CA PHE A 627 9.64 -25.79 -5.68
C PHE A 627 8.23 -25.57 -6.23
N VAL A 628 8.02 -25.85 -7.51
CA VAL A 628 6.84 -25.38 -8.26
C VAL A 628 6.18 -26.54 -8.97
N ARG A 629 4.85 -26.64 -8.87
CA ARG A 629 4.08 -27.60 -9.68
C ARG A 629 4.20 -27.22 -11.16
N ALA A 630 4.58 -28.16 -12.01
CA ALA A 630 4.84 -27.89 -13.43
C ALA A 630 3.63 -27.24 -14.14
N SER A 631 2.41 -27.66 -13.80
CA SER A 631 1.17 -27.05 -14.32
C SER A 631 1.00 -25.60 -13.88
N ALA A 632 1.37 -25.26 -12.64
CA ALA A 632 1.31 -23.91 -12.12
C ALA A 632 2.32 -23.00 -12.82
N PHE A 633 3.54 -23.49 -13.07
CA PHE A 633 4.56 -22.78 -13.84
C PHE A 633 4.10 -22.47 -15.27
N ALA A 634 3.43 -23.42 -15.92
CA ALA A 634 2.89 -23.24 -17.26
C ALA A 634 1.77 -22.18 -17.31
N VAL A 635 0.86 -22.18 -16.33
CA VAL A 635 -0.26 -21.22 -16.25
C VAL A 635 0.22 -19.80 -15.98
N THR A 636 1.29 -19.61 -15.20
CA THR A 636 1.84 -18.26 -14.93
C THR A 636 2.66 -17.69 -16.07
N GLY A 637 3.02 -18.50 -17.08
CA GLY A 637 3.86 -18.09 -18.21
C GLY A 637 5.37 -18.08 -17.92
N GLY A 638 5.80 -18.72 -16.83
CA GLY A 638 7.20 -18.85 -16.43
C GLY A 638 7.85 -17.56 -15.94
N PHE A 639 9.19 -17.53 -15.93
CA PHE A 639 9.97 -16.36 -15.55
C PHE A 639 10.03 -15.34 -16.69
N SER A 640 10.06 -14.05 -16.37
CA SER A 640 10.32 -13.03 -17.39
C SER A 640 11.78 -13.07 -17.85
N THR A 641 12.10 -12.39 -18.96
CA THR A 641 13.35 -12.60 -19.71
C THR A 641 14.21 -11.33 -19.81
N ASP A 642 14.09 -10.41 -18.86
CA ASP A 642 14.86 -9.16 -18.84
C ASP A 642 16.36 -9.46 -18.66
N TYR A 643 17.17 -9.01 -19.63
CA TYR A 643 18.63 -9.20 -19.63
C TYR A 643 19.33 -8.30 -18.61
N ARG A 644 20.24 -8.88 -17.82
CA ARG A 644 21.01 -8.31 -16.71
C ARG A 644 20.15 -7.65 -15.63
N VAL A 645 19.00 -8.26 -15.35
CA VAL A 645 18.10 -7.86 -14.27
C VAL A 645 17.77 -9.10 -13.43
N LEU A 646 17.87 -9.01 -12.10
CA LEU A 646 17.48 -10.07 -11.17
C LEU A 646 16.05 -9.87 -10.67
N GLY A 647 15.57 -10.75 -9.79
CA GLY A 647 14.24 -10.63 -9.16
C GLY A 647 13.10 -11.28 -9.95
N GLN A 648 13.43 -12.12 -10.94
CA GLN A 648 12.48 -12.92 -11.71
C GLN A 648 11.68 -13.90 -10.85
N ASP A 649 12.30 -14.43 -9.81
CA ASP A 649 11.73 -15.34 -8.81
C ASP A 649 10.68 -14.62 -7.96
N TYR A 650 10.98 -13.42 -7.46
CA TYR A 650 10.01 -12.58 -6.75
C TYR A 650 8.85 -12.14 -7.66
N GLU A 651 9.14 -11.76 -8.91
CA GLU A 651 8.11 -11.42 -9.89
C GLU A 651 7.20 -12.63 -10.19
N PHE A 652 7.78 -13.82 -10.37
CA PHE A 652 7.03 -15.06 -10.57
C PHE A 652 6.10 -15.36 -9.40
N VAL A 653 6.62 -15.30 -8.16
CA VAL A 653 5.81 -15.57 -6.97
C VAL A 653 4.67 -14.56 -6.82
N ALA A 654 4.95 -13.26 -7.01
CA ALA A 654 3.93 -12.23 -6.96
C ALA A 654 2.86 -12.42 -8.04
N ASN A 655 3.26 -12.79 -9.26
CA ASN A 655 2.34 -13.11 -10.34
C ASN A 655 1.49 -14.35 -10.00
N ALA A 656 2.08 -15.42 -9.47
CA ALA A 656 1.37 -16.63 -9.05
C ALA A 656 0.29 -16.32 -8.00
N GLN A 657 0.63 -15.54 -6.96
CA GLN A 657 -0.33 -15.15 -5.91
C GLN A 657 -1.49 -14.31 -6.46
N ILE A 658 -1.21 -13.38 -7.38
CA ILE A 658 -2.23 -12.52 -8.00
C ILE A 658 -3.17 -13.34 -8.90
N ASN A 659 -2.66 -14.39 -9.55
CA ASN A 659 -3.47 -15.33 -10.33
C ASN A 659 -4.20 -16.38 -9.47
N GLY A 660 -4.17 -16.24 -8.14
CA GLY A 660 -4.90 -17.11 -7.21
C GLY A 660 -4.26 -18.47 -6.98
N LEU A 661 -3.01 -18.69 -7.44
CA LEU A 661 -2.26 -19.90 -7.13
C LEU A 661 -1.89 -19.94 -5.65
N HIS A 662 -1.82 -21.14 -5.10
CA HIS A 662 -1.52 -21.33 -3.69
C HIS A 662 -0.01 -21.30 -3.46
N CYS A 663 0.50 -20.15 -3.03
CA CYS A 663 1.92 -19.98 -2.68
C CYS A 663 2.12 -20.07 -1.16
N GLU A 664 3.09 -20.86 -0.72
CA GLU A 664 3.33 -21.11 0.71
C GLU A 664 4.83 -21.27 1.02
N THR A 665 5.22 -21.08 2.28
CA THR A 665 6.60 -21.29 2.75
C THR A 665 6.68 -22.47 3.68
N ALA A 666 7.46 -23.48 3.32
CA ALA A 666 7.82 -24.58 4.22
C ALA A 666 8.63 -24.02 5.41
N LEU A 667 8.10 -24.18 6.63
CA LEU A 667 8.71 -23.65 7.85
C LEU A 667 9.86 -24.50 8.41
N VAL A 668 10.61 -25.15 7.52
CA VAL A 668 11.77 -25.98 7.83
C VAL A 668 12.97 -25.40 7.11
N GLU A 669 14.12 -25.37 7.81
CA GLU A 669 15.39 -25.06 7.15
C GLU A 669 15.79 -26.26 6.29
N LEU A 670 15.64 -26.15 4.96
CA LEU A 670 15.85 -27.26 4.03
C LEU A 670 17.10 -27.12 3.17
N GLY A 671 17.86 -26.02 3.25
CA GLY A 671 19.03 -25.87 2.40
C GLY A 671 19.90 -24.66 2.67
N THR A 672 20.92 -24.52 1.84
CA THR A 672 21.80 -23.35 1.80
C THR A 672 21.78 -22.70 0.42
N VAL A 673 21.90 -21.39 0.36
CA VAL A 673 22.06 -20.61 -0.88
C VAL A 673 23.33 -19.77 -0.74
N PRO A 674 24.26 -19.79 -1.71
CA PRO A 674 25.43 -18.94 -1.65
C PRO A 674 25.01 -17.47 -1.76
N ALA A 675 25.60 -16.61 -0.92
CA ALA A 675 25.44 -15.18 -1.07
C ALA A 675 25.98 -14.71 -2.43
N TRP A 676 25.29 -13.78 -3.07
CA TRP A 676 25.78 -13.24 -4.34
C TRP A 676 27.13 -12.55 -4.18
N ASN A 677 28.00 -12.75 -5.16
CA ASN A 677 29.24 -12.02 -5.26
C ASN A 677 28.97 -10.63 -5.87
N GLU A 678 29.01 -9.59 -5.03
CA GLU A 678 28.74 -8.19 -5.44
C GLU A 678 29.64 -7.72 -6.58
N GLU A 679 30.92 -8.11 -6.57
CA GLU A 679 31.88 -7.75 -7.62
C GLU A 679 31.51 -8.43 -8.94
N TRP A 680 31.12 -9.71 -8.89
CA TRP A 680 30.66 -10.44 -10.06
C TRP A 680 29.37 -9.82 -10.64
N LEU A 681 28.41 -9.46 -9.79
CA LEU A 681 27.18 -8.76 -10.20
C LEU A 681 27.49 -7.43 -10.89
N TYR A 682 28.42 -6.66 -10.32
CA TYR A 682 28.87 -5.39 -10.87
C TYR A 682 29.55 -5.57 -12.24
N GLN A 683 30.47 -6.52 -12.35
CA GLN A 683 31.19 -6.82 -13.60
C GLN A 683 30.23 -7.25 -14.72
N ARG A 684 29.20 -8.03 -14.39
CA ARG A 684 28.14 -8.43 -15.34
C ARG A 684 27.04 -7.38 -15.53
N CYS A 685 27.20 -6.18 -14.97
CA CYS A 685 26.29 -5.05 -15.15
C CYS A 685 24.84 -5.31 -14.70
N TYR A 686 24.64 -6.09 -13.64
CA TYR A 686 23.30 -6.25 -13.05
C TYR A 686 22.83 -4.94 -12.38
N ASP A 687 21.62 -4.49 -12.73
CA ASP A 687 21.03 -3.26 -12.19
C ASP A 687 20.06 -3.58 -11.03
N GLU A 688 20.53 -3.37 -9.80
CA GLU A 688 19.75 -3.63 -8.58
C GLU A 688 18.46 -2.79 -8.50
N PRO A 689 18.46 -1.45 -8.72
CA PRO A 689 17.23 -0.67 -8.81
C PRO A 689 16.20 -1.20 -9.82
N VAL A 690 16.64 -1.63 -11.01
CA VAL A 690 15.75 -2.20 -12.02
C VAL A 690 15.22 -3.56 -11.58
N SER A 691 16.04 -4.35 -10.88
CA SER A 691 15.66 -5.65 -10.31
C SER A 691 14.59 -5.50 -9.22
N GLN A 692 14.72 -4.50 -8.34
CA GLN A 692 13.69 -4.18 -7.34
C GLN A 692 12.39 -3.68 -7.98
N PHE A 693 12.49 -2.97 -9.11
CA PHE A 693 11.32 -2.57 -9.88
C PHE A 693 10.65 -3.76 -10.57
N ARG A 694 11.44 -4.71 -11.11
CA ARG A 694 10.93 -5.94 -11.73
C ARG A 694 10.07 -6.75 -10.78
N ALA A 695 10.53 -6.94 -9.54
CA ALA A 695 9.82 -7.72 -8.52
C ALA A 695 8.40 -7.19 -8.19
N ILE A 696 8.10 -5.91 -8.49
CA ILE A 696 6.80 -5.30 -8.18
C ILE A 696 5.85 -5.12 -9.38
N ARG A 697 6.29 -5.50 -10.58
CA ARG A 697 5.49 -5.33 -11.81
C ARG A 697 4.14 -6.05 -11.76
N PRO A 698 4.00 -7.27 -11.19
CA PRO A 698 2.71 -7.95 -11.12
C PRO A 698 1.67 -7.15 -10.32
N GLN A 699 2.07 -6.55 -9.20
CA GLN A 699 1.19 -5.69 -8.40
C GLN A 699 0.75 -4.45 -9.18
N LEU A 700 1.66 -3.81 -9.92
CA LEU A 700 1.36 -2.65 -10.78
C LEU A 700 0.41 -3.01 -11.94
N ALA A 701 0.50 -4.24 -12.44
CA ALA A 701 -0.36 -4.76 -13.50
C ALA A 701 -1.78 -5.07 -12.96
N SER A 702 -1.88 -5.65 -11.77
CA SER A 702 -3.14 -6.13 -11.18
C SER A 702 -4.09 -5.06 -10.65
N VAL A 703 -3.59 -3.87 -10.30
CA VAL A 703 -4.44 -2.80 -9.75
C VAL A 703 -5.11 -1.99 -10.85
N PRO A 704 -6.30 -1.39 -10.60
CA PRO A 704 -6.88 -0.42 -11.52
C PRO A 704 -5.89 0.69 -11.83
N LEU A 705 -5.88 1.16 -13.08
CA LEU A 705 -4.95 2.19 -13.54
C LEU A 705 -4.96 3.44 -12.65
N ALA A 706 -6.12 3.79 -12.07
CA ALA A 706 -6.27 4.91 -11.13
C ALA A 706 -5.44 4.78 -9.83
N LEU A 707 -5.06 3.56 -9.43
CA LEU A 707 -4.23 3.30 -8.25
C LEU A 707 -2.75 3.09 -8.59
N ARG A 708 -2.40 2.93 -9.88
CA ARG A 708 -1.02 2.67 -10.32
C ARG A 708 -0.07 3.81 -9.92
N GLU A 709 -0.51 5.06 -10.08
CA GLU A 709 0.28 6.24 -9.68
C GLU A 709 0.54 6.27 -8.17
N LEU A 710 -0.44 5.83 -7.36
CA LEU A 710 -0.29 5.74 -5.90
C LEU A 710 0.72 4.66 -5.50
N LEU A 711 0.70 3.49 -6.16
CA LEU A 711 1.69 2.44 -5.92
C LEU A 711 3.10 2.88 -6.31
N LEU A 712 3.27 3.48 -7.50
CA LEU A 712 4.57 4.00 -7.95
C LEU A 712 5.10 5.10 -7.01
N MET A 713 4.23 6.00 -6.57
CA MET A 713 4.58 7.00 -5.57
C MET A 713 4.97 6.35 -4.24
N SER A 714 4.26 5.32 -3.80
CA SER A 714 4.54 4.60 -2.55
C SER A 714 5.92 3.92 -2.58
N LYS A 715 6.24 3.20 -3.66
CA LYS A 715 7.58 2.60 -3.85
C LYS A 715 8.67 3.68 -3.92
N GLY A 716 8.40 4.79 -4.61
CA GLY A 716 9.34 5.91 -4.69
C GLY A 716 9.58 6.62 -3.35
N LEU A 717 8.56 6.75 -2.50
CA LEU A 717 8.70 7.30 -1.14
C LEU A 717 9.50 6.37 -0.23
N GLN A 718 9.34 5.06 -0.37
CA GLN A 718 10.13 4.07 0.35
C GLN A 718 11.64 4.19 0.04
N ALA A 719 11.99 4.39 -1.23
CA ALA A 719 13.38 4.47 -1.68
C ALA A 719 14.12 5.76 -1.26
N ARG A 720 13.43 6.76 -0.68
CA ARG A 720 14.06 8.03 -0.29
C ARG A 720 14.85 7.88 1.02
N PRO A 721 16.09 8.41 1.10
CA PRO A 721 16.81 8.53 2.36
C PRO A 721 15.98 9.32 3.38
N GLY A 722 15.54 8.66 4.46
CA GLY A 722 14.74 9.27 5.53
C GLY A 722 13.26 8.87 5.61
N GLY A 723 12.72 8.05 4.68
CA GLY A 723 11.35 7.50 4.75
C GLY A 723 11.20 6.30 5.71
N GLY A 724 11.71 6.43 6.94
CA GLY A 724 12.25 5.33 7.74
C GLY A 724 11.34 4.19 8.23
N GLY A 725 11.85 2.98 8.05
CA GLY A 725 11.91 1.92 9.06
C GLY A 725 13.35 1.38 9.07
N ARG A 726 13.99 1.24 10.23
CA ARG A 726 15.43 0.94 10.36
C ARG A 726 15.87 -0.30 9.55
N ALA A 727 16.52 -0.09 8.41
CA ALA A 727 17.57 -0.96 7.89
C ALA A 727 18.90 -0.25 8.14
N LYS A 728 19.75 -0.81 9.02
CA LYS A 728 21.16 -0.40 9.07
C LYS A 728 21.83 -0.89 7.77
N PRO A 729 22.60 -0.06 7.06
CA PRO A 729 23.46 -0.56 6.01
C PRO A 729 24.66 -1.28 6.65
N GLY A 730 24.73 -2.60 6.46
CA GLY A 730 25.94 -3.37 6.70
C GLY A 730 26.99 -3.00 5.65
N ARG A 731 27.95 -2.17 6.07
CA ARG A 731 29.07 -1.58 5.32
C ARG A 731 30.04 -2.62 4.74
N SER A 732 30.72 -2.30 3.62
CA SER A 732 32.02 -1.58 3.67
C SER A 732 32.71 -1.40 2.31
N ALA A 733 33.28 -0.20 2.10
CA ALA A 733 34.65 -0.08 1.59
C ALA A 733 35.45 0.84 2.55
N PRO A 734 36.72 0.53 2.88
CA PRO A 734 37.47 1.15 3.96
C PRO A 734 38.16 2.45 3.56
N ALA A 735 38.51 3.22 4.59
CA ALA A 735 39.19 4.50 4.52
C ALA A 735 40.63 4.41 3.97
N ARG A 736 41.05 5.43 3.22
CA ARG A 736 42.43 5.93 3.21
C ARG A 736 42.44 7.41 3.59
N ALA A 737 43.26 7.72 4.58
CA ALA A 737 43.49 9.06 5.12
C ALA A 737 44.77 9.70 4.52
N SER A 738 44.93 11.01 4.80
CA SER A 738 45.97 11.99 4.43
C SER A 738 45.76 12.68 3.07
N ALA A 739 45.79 14.01 2.91
CA ALA A 739 45.98 15.18 3.78
C ALA A 739 45.26 16.40 3.12
N GLY A 740 44.87 17.42 3.89
CA GLY A 740 44.13 18.62 3.40
C GLY A 740 45.04 19.70 2.76
N PRO A 741 44.64 20.99 2.75
CA PRO A 741 43.34 21.60 2.40
C PRO A 741 43.49 22.67 1.28
N ALA A 742 42.42 22.98 0.52
CA ALA A 742 42.01 24.35 0.12
C ALA A 742 41.15 24.39 -1.17
N ALA A 743 40.00 25.06 -1.01
CA ALA A 743 39.37 26.00 -1.94
C ALA A 743 39.25 25.66 -3.44
N LYS A 744 38.17 24.92 -3.73
CA LYS A 744 37.23 25.05 -4.87
C LYS A 744 37.60 26.08 -5.96
N GLY A 745 38.19 25.57 -7.04
CA GLY A 745 38.41 26.33 -8.27
C GLY A 745 38.87 25.47 -9.45
N THR A 746 37.90 25.10 -10.30
CA THR A 746 37.97 25.06 -11.77
C THR A 746 38.89 24.07 -12.53
N PHE A 747 38.33 23.63 -13.67
CA PHE A 747 38.96 23.20 -14.92
C PHE A 747 39.41 21.74 -15.10
N SER A 748 38.55 21.01 -15.83
CA SER A 748 38.89 20.31 -17.09
C SER A 748 40.36 20.34 -17.48
N ARG A 749 40.99 19.16 -17.67
CA ARG A 749 41.93 18.95 -18.78
C ARG A 749 42.46 17.51 -18.95
N MET A 750 42.46 17.11 -20.22
CA MET A 750 43.42 16.23 -20.92
C MET A 750 43.23 14.70 -20.78
N PHE A 751 43.36 13.88 -21.82
CA PHE A 751 43.67 14.10 -23.24
C PHE A 751 43.18 12.88 -24.04
N SER A 752 42.51 13.16 -25.14
CA SER A 752 42.71 12.57 -26.47
C SER A 752 43.88 11.58 -26.66
N ALA A 753 43.63 10.45 -27.35
CA ALA A 753 44.38 10.05 -28.55
C ALA A 753 43.76 8.81 -29.24
N PHE A 754 43.82 8.85 -30.58
CA PHE A 754 43.56 7.80 -31.57
C PHE A 754 42.12 7.46 -31.96
N MET A 755 41.71 8.18 -33.03
CA MET A 755 40.81 7.73 -34.08
C MET A 755 41.15 6.34 -34.61
N GLY A 756 40.13 5.65 -35.14
CA GLY A 756 40.29 4.67 -36.21
C GLY A 756 39.15 3.67 -36.28
N ASP A 757 38.22 3.93 -37.21
CA ASP A 757 37.48 3.00 -38.09
C ASP A 757 36.63 1.86 -37.45
N VAL A 758 35.48 1.46 -37.98
CA VAL A 758 35.23 1.02 -39.37
C VAL A 758 33.71 1.11 -39.69
N ALA A 759 33.41 1.66 -40.87
CA ALA A 759 32.17 1.56 -41.65
C ALA A 759 32.07 0.15 -42.31
N ASP A 760 31.01 -0.39 -42.89
CA ASP A 760 29.76 0.10 -43.45
C ASP A 760 28.95 -1.11 -43.97
N ALA A 761 27.71 -0.84 -44.38
CA ALA A 761 26.87 -1.59 -45.34
C ALA A 761 26.29 -2.94 -44.89
N ALA A 762 24.98 -3.22 -45.01
CA ALA A 762 24.07 -2.87 -46.11
C ALA A 762 22.59 -3.09 -45.69
N GLU A 763 21.71 -2.17 -46.10
CA GLU A 763 20.24 -2.40 -46.15
C GLU A 763 19.87 -3.42 -47.24
N PRO A 764 18.65 -3.99 -47.21
CA PRO A 764 17.65 -3.40 -48.09
C PRO A 764 16.20 -3.37 -47.55
N GLN A 765 15.58 -2.24 -47.88
CA GLN A 765 14.26 -2.10 -48.54
C GLN A 765 13.02 -1.77 -47.70
N ALA A 766 12.48 -0.63 -48.11
CA ALA A 766 11.27 0.04 -47.68
C ALA A 766 9.98 -0.63 -48.18
N ALA A 767 8.91 -0.41 -47.41
CA ALA A 767 7.52 -0.42 -47.86
C ALA A 767 6.82 0.89 -47.40
N PRO A 768 5.79 1.40 -48.09
CA PRO A 768 5.78 2.81 -48.51
C PRO A 768 4.57 3.61 -47.91
N PRO A 769 4.15 4.80 -48.40
CA PRO A 769 3.84 5.96 -47.55
C PRO A 769 2.33 6.23 -47.36
N SER A 770 1.95 7.03 -46.35
CA SER A 770 1.16 8.28 -46.54
C SER A 770 0.53 8.81 -45.24
N SER A 771 1.08 9.92 -44.74
CA SER A 771 0.22 11.07 -44.47
C SER A 771 0.82 12.21 -45.29
N PRO A 772 0.02 12.97 -46.05
CA PRO A 772 0.58 14.10 -46.79
C PRO A 772 1.22 15.04 -45.77
N ASN A 773 2.54 15.21 -45.83
CA ASN A 773 3.20 16.26 -45.06
C ASN A 773 2.56 17.57 -45.50
N ARG A 774 1.76 18.16 -44.63
CA ARG A 774 1.10 19.43 -44.91
C ARG A 774 2.22 20.47 -44.98
N THR A 775 2.44 21.05 -46.14
CA THR A 775 3.27 22.25 -46.29
C THR A 775 2.59 23.38 -45.51
N VAL A 776 3.34 24.28 -44.88
CA VAL A 776 2.77 25.45 -44.20
C VAL A 776 1.89 26.20 -45.19
N ARG A 777 0.56 26.08 -45.06
CA ARG A 777 -0.38 26.91 -45.82
C ARG A 777 -0.16 28.34 -45.35
N ASN A 778 0.01 29.26 -46.30
CA ASN A 778 0.18 30.67 -45.95
C ASN A 778 -1.10 31.14 -45.25
N ILE A 779 -0.98 31.90 -44.16
CA ILE A 779 -2.11 32.47 -43.40
C ILE A 779 -3.12 33.16 -44.35
N GLY A 780 -2.67 33.70 -45.48
CA GLY A 780 -3.53 34.23 -46.55
C GLY A 780 -4.52 33.24 -47.17
N GLU A 781 -4.16 31.97 -47.36
CA GLU A 781 -5.07 30.94 -47.91
C GLU A 781 -6.13 30.49 -46.88
N GLN A 782 -5.77 30.50 -45.59
CA GLN A 782 -6.67 30.21 -44.47
C GLN A 782 -7.70 31.34 -44.29
N MET A 783 -7.26 32.59 -44.48
CA MET A 783 -8.10 33.79 -44.47
C MET A 783 -9.08 33.84 -45.66
N ALA A 784 -8.63 33.48 -46.87
CA ALA A 784 -9.47 33.49 -48.08
C ALA A 784 -10.71 32.57 -48.00
N ARG A 785 -10.73 31.63 -47.06
CA ARG A 785 -11.83 30.68 -46.82
C ARG A 785 -12.72 31.02 -45.62
N SER A 786 -12.40 32.08 -44.89
CA SER A 786 -13.06 32.45 -43.61
C SER A 786 -13.95 33.68 -43.78
N ARG A 787 -14.89 33.64 -44.73
CA ARG A 787 -15.90 34.70 -44.91
C ARG A 787 -16.92 34.63 -43.78
N LEU A 788 -17.16 35.77 -43.13
CA LEU A 788 -18.06 35.86 -41.97
C LEU A 788 -19.49 36.22 -42.35
N ASP A 789 -19.69 36.74 -43.54
CA ASP A 789 -21.00 37.11 -44.08
C ASP A 789 -21.22 36.59 -45.50
N PRO A 790 -22.48 36.39 -45.93
CA PRO A 790 -22.81 35.85 -47.25
C PRO A 790 -22.37 36.73 -48.42
N GLU A 791 -22.28 38.05 -48.23
CA GLU A 791 -21.85 39.00 -49.25
C GLU A 791 -20.31 39.03 -49.39
N GLY A 792 -19.59 38.37 -48.48
CA GLY A 792 -18.13 38.29 -48.46
C GLY A 792 -17.47 39.63 -48.15
N ARG A 793 -18.15 40.52 -47.43
CA ARG A 793 -17.60 41.83 -47.06
C ARG A 793 -16.52 41.72 -45.98
N PHE A 794 -16.69 40.84 -45.00
CA PHE A 794 -15.75 40.64 -43.91
C PHE A 794 -15.15 39.23 -43.96
N SER A 795 -13.82 39.18 -43.96
CA SER A 795 -13.05 37.95 -43.84
C SER A 795 -12.29 37.97 -42.52
N GLY A 796 -12.47 36.96 -41.67
CA GLY A 796 -11.84 36.95 -40.36
C GLY A 796 -11.90 35.61 -39.65
N ALA A 797 -10.88 35.32 -38.85
CA ALA A 797 -10.86 34.13 -37.99
C ALA A 797 -10.09 34.38 -36.69
N VAL A 798 -10.47 33.64 -35.64
CA VAL A 798 -9.62 33.43 -34.47
C VAL A 798 -8.58 32.36 -34.85
N LEU A 799 -7.31 32.76 -34.89
CA LEU A 799 -6.23 31.88 -35.34
C LEU A 799 -5.85 30.88 -34.26
N THR A 800 -5.68 31.32 -33.01
CA THR A 800 -5.25 30.45 -31.91
C THR A 800 -5.39 31.13 -30.55
N ALA A 801 -5.41 30.32 -29.49
CA ALA A 801 -5.08 30.74 -28.13
C ALA A 801 -3.62 30.37 -27.78
N ARG A 802 -2.97 31.17 -26.93
CA ARG A 802 -1.68 30.82 -26.27
C ARG A 802 -1.57 31.55 -24.94
N LYS A 803 -1.27 30.82 -23.86
CA LYS A 803 -1.06 31.38 -22.51
C LYS A 803 -2.18 32.33 -22.04
N GLY A 804 -3.43 32.04 -22.39
CA GLY A 804 -4.59 32.84 -22.02
C GLY A 804 -4.83 34.09 -22.89
N GLU A 805 -4.13 34.21 -24.03
CA GLU A 805 -4.33 35.25 -25.03
C GLU A 805 -4.91 34.65 -26.32
N LEU A 806 -5.87 35.35 -26.94
CA LEU A 806 -6.40 35.01 -28.26
C LEU A 806 -5.75 35.87 -29.33
N LEU A 807 -5.32 35.23 -30.42
CA LEU A 807 -4.82 35.88 -31.61
C LEU A 807 -5.81 35.65 -32.75
N GLY A 808 -6.22 36.73 -33.42
CA GLY A 808 -7.12 36.65 -34.57
C GLY A 808 -6.88 37.77 -35.57
N LEU A 809 -7.51 37.66 -36.73
CA LEU A 809 -7.39 38.63 -37.83
C LEU A 809 -8.75 38.89 -38.45
N ILE A 810 -8.99 40.13 -38.88
CA ILE A 810 -10.20 40.52 -39.61
C ILE A 810 -9.95 41.66 -40.59
N VAL A 811 -10.51 41.53 -41.79
CA VAL A 811 -10.43 42.52 -42.88
C VAL A 811 -11.84 42.86 -43.35
N ASP A 812 -12.11 44.15 -43.57
CA ASP A 812 -13.24 44.60 -44.40
C ASP A 812 -12.73 44.66 -45.85
N GLU A 813 -13.13 43.70 -46.68
CA GLU A 813 -12.68 43.54 -48.07
C GLU A 813 -13.11 44.74 -48.94
N GLN A 814 -14.15 45.48 -48.54
CA GLN A 814 -14.61 46.67 -49.25
C GLN A 814 -13.89 47.95 -48.78
N GLN A 815 -13.38 47.97 -47.54
CA GLN A 815 -12.63 49.09 -46.97
C GLN A 815 -11.34 48.62 -46.29
N PRO A 816 -10.39 48.00 -47.02
CA PRO A 816 -9.21 47.35 -46.42
C PRO A 816 -8.25 48.33 -45.73
N ALA A 817 -8.35 49.63 -46.01
CA ALA A 817 -7.54 50.64 -45.31
C ALA A 817 -8.08 50.99 -43.90
N ARG A 818 -9.30 50.56 -43.53
CA ARG A 818 -9.91 50.87 -42.24
C ARG A 818 -9.87 49.67 -41.29
N PRO A 819 -9.45 49.86 -40.03
CA PRO A 819 -9.47 48.78 -39.04
C PRO A 819 -10.91 48.49 -38.61
N VAL A 820 -11.24 47.20 -38.48
CA VAL A 820 -12.55 46.75 -38.04
C VAL A 820 -12.64 46.81 -36.51
N GLU A 821 -13.73 47.37 -35.98
CA GLU A 821 -14.05 47.34 -34.55
C GLU A 821 -14.84 46.07 -34.19
N LEU A 822 -14.43 45.40 -33.12
CA LEU A 822 -15.05 44.18 -32.61
C LEU A 822 -15.59 44.41 -31.19
N GLU A 823 -16.84 44.03 -30.96
CA GLU A 823 -17.40 43.79 -29.64
C GLU A 823 -16.95 42.41 -29.15
N VAL A 824 -16.32 42.37 -27.98
CA VAL A 824 -15.87 41.14 -27.32
C VAL A 824 -16.99 40.68 -26.38
N LEU A 825 -17.43 39.45 -26.57
CA LEU A 825 -18.40 38.80 -25.70
C LEU A 825 -17.70 37.68 -24.92
N ILE A 826 -17.84 37.68 -23.59
CA ILE A 826 -17.38 36.59 -22.72
C ILE A 826 -18.62 35.93 -22.12
N ASN A 827 -18.78 34.63 -22.34
CA ASN A 827 -19.95 33.86 -21.95
C ASN A 827 -21.26 34.55 -22.41
N ASN A 828 -21.27 34.99 -23.68
CA ASN A 828 -22.36 35.72 -24.34
C ASN A 828 -22.71 37.10 -23.75
N LYS A 829 -21.86 37.67 -22.88
CA LYS A 829 -22.05 39.04 -22.37
C LYS A 829 -21.01 39.99 -22.99
N PRO A 830 -21.41 41.12 -23.58
CA PRO A 830 -20.46 42.10 -24.10
C PRO A 830 -19.64 42.70 -22.94
N VAL A 831 -18.32 42.62 -23.05
CA VAL A 831 -17.40 43.08 -21.99
C VAL A 831 -16.50 44.23 -22.42
N SER A 832 -16.20 44.38 -23.71
CA SER A 832 -15.36 45.45 -24.23
C SER A 832 -15.48 45.59 -25.75
N ARG A 833 -14.98 46.69 -26.31
CA ARG A 833 -14.72 46.85 -27.74
C ARG A 833 -13.22 46.94 -28.01
N ILE A 834 -12.75 46.30 -29.09
CA ILE A 834 -11.36 46.32 -29.54
C ILE A 834 -11.26 46.69 -31.03
N LYS A 835 -10.13 47.24 -31.45
CA LYS A 835 -9.81 47.50 -32.86
C LYS A 835 -8.84 46.46 -33.37
N ALA A 836 -9.14 45.84 -34.50
CA ALA A 836 -8.23 44.95 -35.20
C ALA A 836 -7.27 45.77 -36.06
N ASN A 837 -6.24 46.33 -35.43
CA ASN A 837 -5.25 47.20 -36.07
C ASN A 837 -3.79 46.81 -35.77
N ALA A 838 -3.57 45.63 -35.19
CA ALA A 838 -2.27 45.16 -34.72
C ALA A 838 -1.56 44.30 -35.77
N ASP A 839 -0.22 44.29 -35.72
CA ASP A 839 0.59 43.30 -36.41
C ASP A 839 0.72 42.04 -35.56
N LEU A 840 0.36 40.88 -36.12
CA LEU A 840 0.38 39.63 -35.37
C LEU A 840 1.81 39.07 -35.27
N PRO A 841 2.19 38.50 -34.10
CA PRO A 841 3.51 37.90 -33.91
C PRO A 841 3.60 36.54 -34.62
N THR A 842 3.88 36.57 -35.93
CA THR A 842 3.94 35.40 -36.82
C THR A 842 5.39 35.01 -37.14
N ALA A 843 5.65 33.71 -37.31
CA ALA A 843 6.99 33.17 -37.58
C ALA A 843 7.42 33.43 -39.04
N LEU A 844 6.46 33.64 -39.94
CA LEU A 844 6.66 34.05 -41.33
C LEU A 844 5.96 35.39 -41.56
N ASN A 845 6.54 36.25 -42.41
CA ASN A 845 5.94 37.55 -42.71
C ASN A 845 4.55 37.39 -43.33
N LEU A 846 3.56 38.09 -42.77
CA LEU A 846 2.23 38.18 -43.36
C LEU A 846 2.27 38.95 -44.69
N PRO A 847 1.45 38.57 -45.68
CA PRO A 847 1.23 39.38 -46.88
C PRO A 847 0.87 40.83 -46.50
N LYS A 848 1.36 41.81 -47.26
CA LYS A 848 1.12 43.24 -46.97
C LYS A 848 -0.36 43.59 -46.77
N ALA A 849 -1.26 42.90 -47.50
CA ALA A 849 -2.71 43.09 -47.40
C ALA A 849 -3.33 42.66 -46.06
N LEU A 850 -2.63 41.83 -45.26
CA LEU A 850 -3.10 41.34 -43.95
C LEU A 850 -2.34 41.98 -42.78
N GLN A 851 -1.34 42.82 -43.05
CA GLN A 851 -0.62 43.54 -42.01
C GLN A 851 -1.55 44.59 -41.39
N ARG A 852 -1.41 44.83 -40.09
CA ARG A 852 -2.26 45.77 -39.33
C ARG A 852 -3.75 45.46 -39.31
N HIS A 853 -4.14 44.20 -39.51
CA HIS A 853 -5.53 43.71 -39.39
C HIS A 853 -5.73 42.72 -38.24
N GLY A 854 -4.69 42.50 -37.44
CA GLY A 854 -4.71 41.58 -36.32
C GLY A 854 -5.30 42.17 -35.04
N PHE A 855 -5.70 41.28 -34.13
CA PHE A 855 -5.98 41.60 -32.75
C PHE A 855 -5.36 40.56 -31.82
N VAL A 856 -4.93 41.01 -30.64
CA VAL A 856 -4.48 40.15 -29.54
C VAL A 856 -5.31 40.51 -28.30
N LEU A 857 -6.03 39.53 -27.76
CA LEU A 857 -6.92 39.72 -26.63
C LEU A 857 -6.46 38.90 -25.42
N PRO A 858 -5.95 39.54 -24.33
CA PRO A 858 -5.59 38.85 -23.10
C PRO A 858 -6.83 38.59 -22.22
N VAL A 859 -7.36 37.37 -22.29
CA VAL A 859 -8.67 36.96 -21.74
C VAL A 859 -8.73 36.93 -20.21
N PHE A 860 -7.57 36.80 -19.55
CA PHE A 860 -7.44 36.73 -18.09
C PHE A 860 -6.76 37.96 -17.45
N SER A 861 -6.57 39.04 -18.21
CA SER A 861 -6.00 40.29 -17.68
C SER A 861 -6.95 41.02 -16.71
N SER A 862 -6.39 41.78 -15.77
CA SER A 862 -7.13 42.51 -14.71
C SER A 862 -8.06 43.63 -15.22
N ARG A 863 -8.15 43.83 -16.54
CA ARG A 863 -9.00 44.84 -17.17
C ARG A 863 -10.45 44.38 -17.38
N PHE A 864 -10.76 43.11 -17.11
CA PHE A 864 -12.10 42.55 -17.19
C PHE A 864 -12.63 42.27 -15.76
N PRO A 865 -13.89 42.66 -15.43
CA PRO A 865 -14.40 42.59 -14.06
C PRO A 865 -14.34 41.16 -13.47
N LEU A 866 -13.85 41.09 -12.22
CA LEU A 866 -13.37 39.90 -11.53
C LEU A 866 -14.48 39.06 -10.88
N GLY A 867 -14.50 37.78 -11.24
CA GLY A 867 -15.19 36.70 -10.55
C GLY A 867 -15.02 35.42 -11.37
N LEU A 868 -14.10 34.54 -10.95
CA LEU A 868 -13.64 33.30 -11.61
C LEU A 868 -12.44 33.47 -12.58
N GLN A 869 -11.25 33.68 -12.02
CA GLN A 869 -9.99 33.49 -12.76
C GLN A 869 -9.56 32.00 -12.88
N ARG A 870 -10.35 31.05 -12.35
CA ARG A 870 -9.97 29.62 -12.26
C ARG A 870 -10.71 28.69 -13.22
N ARG A 871 -11.62 29.20 -14.06
CA ARG A 871 -12.42 28.44 -15.04
C ARG A 871 -12.17 28.95 -16.46
N GLY A 872 -12.28 28.07 -17.46
CA GLY A 872 -12.25 28.46 -18.87
C GLY A 872 -13.35 29.45 -19.23
N LYS A 873 -13.10 30.30 -20.21
CA LYS A 873 -14.04 31.33 -20.69
C LYS A 873 -14.38 31.08 -22.15
N SER A 874 -15.67 31.04 -22.47
CA SER A 874 -16.11 31.08 -23.88
C SER A 874 -16.05 32.52 -24.36
N VAL A 875 -15.27 32.78 -25.40
CA VAL A 875 -15.04 34.11 -25.96
C VAL A 875 -15.49 34.12 -27.42
N SER A 876 -16.38 35.05 -27.76
CA SER A 876 -16.80 35.31 -29.14
C SER A 876 -16.67 36.80 -29.45
N PHE A 877 -16.74 37.12 -30.75
CA PHE A 877 -16.60 38.48 -31.26
C PHE A 877 -17.77 38.81 -32.17
N ARG A 878 -18.26 40.04 -32.11
CA ARG A 878 -19.24 40.59 -33.05
C ARG A 878 -18.70 41.87 -33.67
N ILE A 879 -18.83 42.05 -34.98
CA ILE A 879 -18.38 43.28 -35.64
C ILE A 879 -19.28 44.43 -35.18
N ALA A 880 -18.68 45.48 -34.62
CA ALA A 880 -19.41 46.56 -33.96
C ALA A 880 -20.38 47.26 -34.94
N GLY A 881 -21.65 47.39 -34.53
CA GLY A 881 -22.70 47.97 -35.38
C GLY A 881 -23.32 47.00 -36.38
N THR A 882 -23.00 45.71 -36.32
CA THR A 882 -23.60 44.64 -37.13
C THR A 882 -23.95 43.43 -36.27
N ASP A 883 -24.68 42.47 -36.82
CA ASP A 883 -24.93 41.15 -36.20
C ASP A 883 -23.95 40.05 -36.66
N ILE A 884 -22.92 40.41 -37.42
CA ILE A 884 -21.92 39.47 -37.93
C ILE A 884 -20.97 39.07 -36.79
N ALA A 885 -20.92 37.78 -36.47
CA ALA A 885 -20.17 37.24 -35.33
C ALA A 885 -19.24 36.09 -35.71
N PHE A 886 -18.19 35.92 -34.92
CA PHE A 886 -17.25 34.81 -35.00
C PHE A 886 -17.77 33.61 -34.21
N PRO A 887 -17.40 32.38 -34.61
CA PRO A 887 -17.57 31.20 -33.77
C PRO A 887 -16.92 31.40 -32.39
N ALA A 888 -17.60 30.94 -31.33
CA ALA A 888 -17.08 31.06 -29.96
C ALA A 888 -15.86 30.14 -29.77
N SER A 889 -14.84 30.64 -29.06
CA SER A 889 -13.61 29.91 -28.71
C SER A 889 -13.51 29.74 -27.20
N LEU A 890 -13.25 28.52 -26.72
CA LEU A 890 -13.07 28.24 -25.29
C LEU A 890 -11.62 28.44 -24.87
N VAL A 891 -11.32 29.50 -24.13
CA VAL A 891 -9.95 29.83 -23.69
C VAL A 891 -9.71 29.36 -22.27
N ALA A 892 -8.64 28.59 -22.07
CA ALA A 892 -8.27 28.06 -20.76
C ALA A 892 -7.37 29.03 -19.96
N PRO A 893 -7.43 29.00 -18.61
CA PRO A 893 -6.42 29.63 -17.77
C PRO A 893 -5.04 28.99 -18.03
N PRO A 894 -3.96 29.79 -18.12
CA PRO A 894 -2.63 29.32 -18.55
C PRO A 894 -1.94 28.36 -17.57
N ASP A 895 -2.45 28.20 -16.35
CA ASP A 895 -1.92 27.36 -15.27
C ASP A 895 -2.57 25.95 -15.21
N ARG A 896 -3.46 25.63 -16.14
CA ARG A 896 -4.19 24.36 -16.16
C ARG A 896 -3.58 23.34 -17.13
N PRO A 897 -3.60 22.03 -16.79
CA PRO A 897 -3.21 20.97 -17.70
C PRO A 897 -4.28 20.76 -18.79
N LEU A 898 -3.85 20.41 -20.01
CA LEU A 898 -4.72 20.20 -21.19
C LEU A 898 -5.87 19.22 -20.92
N GLN A 899 -5.61 18.14 -20.17
CA GLN A 899 -6.58 17.10 -19.82
C GLN A 899 -7.79 17.63 -19.04
N SER A 900 -7.65 18.75 -18.33
CA SER A 900 -8.78 19.37 -17.60
C SER A 900 -9.87 19.92 -18.51
N PHE A 901 -9.59 20.05 -19.82
CA PHE A 901 -10.54 20.46 -20.86
C PHE A 901 -11.01 19.28 -21.73
N GLY A 902 -10.71 18.04 -21.32
CA GLY A 902 -11.13 16.85 -22.06
C GLY A 902 -10.38 16.62 -23.37
N ILE A 903 -9.26 17.32 -23.57
CA ILE A 903 -8.37 17.15 -24.71
C ILE A 903 -7.13 16.38 -24.23
N GLU A 904 -6.74 15.37 -24.99
CA GLU A 904 -5.45 14.69 -24.86
C GLU A 904 -4.63 14.93 -26.11
N GLY A 905 -3.31 15.00 -25.96
CA GLY A 905 -2.43 15.13 -27.12
C GLY A 905 -0.96 15.06 -26.75
N TYR A 906 -0.16 14.62 -27.72
CA TYR A 906 1.25 14.33 -27.57
C TYR A 906 2.04 14.82 -28.80
N CYS A 907 3.30 15.21 -28.62
CA CYS A 907 4.21 15.53 -29.72
C CYS A 907 5.39 14.56 -29.75
N ASP A 908 5.75 14.11 -30.95
CA ASP A 908 6.81 13.14 -31.17
C ASP A 908 8.11 13.86 -31.60
N PRO A 909 9.29 13.30 -31.27
CA PRO A 909 10.54 13.76 -31.86
C PRO A 909 10.62 13.38 -33.35
N SER A 910 11.45 14.11 -34.08
CA SER A 910 11.67 13.93 -35.51
C SER A 910 13.09 14.33 -35.91
N GLN A 911 13.64 13.70 -36.94
CA GLN A 911 14.96 14.05 -37.52
C GLN A 911 14.83 14.68 -38.92
N SER A 912 13.60 14.93 -39.40
CA SER A 912 13.31 15.38 -40.77
C SER A 912 12.85 16.85 -40.87
N GLY A 913 12.89 17.59 -39.77
CA GLY A 913 12.40 18.96 -39.66
C GLY A 913 10.88 19.05 -39.62
N VAL A 914 10.23 17.94 -39.23
CA VAL A 914 8.78 17.80 -39.16
C VAL A 914 8.33 17.85 -37.71
N VAL A 915 7.40 18.74 -37.40
CA VAL A 915 6.69 18.76 -36.12
C VAL A 915 5.44 17.91 -36.27
N ARG A 916 5.36 16.82 -35.49
CA ARG A 916 4.28 15.83 -35.57
C ARG A 916 3.82 15.37 -34.19
N GLY A 917 2.63 14.79 -34.15
CA GLY A 917 2.02 14.29 -32.93
C GLY A 917 0.59 13.86 -33.18
N TRP A 918 -0.21 13.89 -32.12
CA TRP A 918 -1.64 13.63 -32.18
C TRP A 918 -2.38 14.41 -31.09
N ALA A 919 -3.66 14.69 -31.31
CA ALA A 919 -4.54 15.30 -30.33
C ALA A 919 -5.99 14.89 -30.59
N TRP A 920 -6.73 14.56 -29.54
CA TRP A 920 -8.12 14.12 -29.64
C TRP A 920 -8.92 14.43 -28.37
N MET A 921 -10.24 14.26 -28.44
CA MET A 921 -11.14 14.38 -27.30
C MET A 921 -11.79 13.02 -27.00
N PRO A 922 -11.38 12.29 -25.95
CA PRO A 922 -11.93 10.95 -25.66
C PRO A 922 -13.46 10.93 -25.49
N LYS A 923 -14.05 12.04 -25.02
CA LYS A 923 -15.50 12.17 -24.81
C LYS A 923 -16.27 12.61 -26.06
N GLN A 924 -15.58 13.05 -27.10
CA GLN A 924 -16.12 13.45 -28.40
C GLN A 924 -15.19 12.91 -29.49
N PRO A 925 -15.11 11.58 -29.66
CA PRO A 925 -14.10 10.94 -30.51
C PRO A 925 -14.23 11.31 -31.99
N ASP A 926 -15.38 11.83 -32.43
CA ASP A 926 -15.58 12.32 -33.80
C ASP A 926 -15.18 13.80 -33.98
N ALA A 927 -14.86 14.51 -32.89
CA ALA A 927 -14.44 15.90 -32.94
C ALA A 927 -12.95 16.02 -33.31
N VAL A 928 -12.68 16.80 -34.36
CA VAL A 928 -11.31 17.10 -34.78
C VAL A 928 -10.71 18.16 -33.85
N VAL A 929 -9.56 17.86 -33.25
CA VAL A 929 -8.82 18.83 -32.44
C VAL A 929 -7.82 19.58 -33.30
N ASP A 930 -7.95 20.90 -33.36
CA ASP A 930 -6.93 21.75 -33.98
C ASP A 930 -5.76 22.01 -33.03
N VAL A 931 -4.54 21.93 -33.56
CA VAL A 931 -3.30 22.28 -32.85
C VAL A 931 -2.60 23.46 -33.52
N SER A 932 -2.00 24.32 -32.70
CA SER A 932 -1.23 25.48 -33.15
C SER A 932 0.24 25.30 -32.81
N ILE A 933 1.10 25.65 -33.76
CA ILE A 933 2.55 25.53 -33.65
C ILE A 933 3.18 26.92 -33.61
N PHE A 934 4.07 27.14 -32.65
CA PHE A 934 4.84 28.37 -32.49
C PHE A 934 6.33 28.08 -32.56
N ILE A 935 7.09 28.97 -33.21
CA ILE A 935 8.56 28.93 -33.26
C ILE A 935 9.08 30.20 -32.57
N ASP A 936 9.88 30.06 -31.51
CA ASP A 936 10.35 31.16 -30.65
C ASP A 936 9.23 32.08 -30.20
N GLY A 937 8.09 31.47 -29.84
CA GLY A 937 6.89 32.16 -29.39
C GLY A 937 6.10 32.90 -30.46
N ARG A 938 6.47 32.80 -31.75
CA ARG A 938 5.73 33.37 -32.89
C ARG A 938 4.89 32.31 -33.57
N PHE A 939 3.64 32.65 -33.91
CA PHE A 939 2.68 31.71 -34.52
C PHE A 939 3.12 31.31 -35.93
N LEU A 940 3.20 29.99 -36.18
CA LEU A 940 3.54 29.45 -37.49
C LEU A 940 2.28 28.97 -38.24
N ALA A 941 1.51 28.07 -37.64
CA ALA A 941 0.35 27.45 -38.28
C ALA A 941 -0.65 26.84 -37.28
N ARG A 942 -1.91 26.73 -37.71
CA ARG A 942 -2.97 25.93 -37.08
C ARG A 942 -3.32 24.75 -37.99
N ILE A 943 -3.36 23.54 -37.43
CA ILE A 943 -3.46 22.27 -38.17
C ILE A 943 -4.50 21.37 -37.49
N PRO A 944 -5.45 20.80 -38.24
CA PRO A 944 -6.32 19.77 -37.69
C PRO A 944 -5.55 18.48 -37.42
N ALA A 945 -5.81 17.88 -36.28
CA ALA A 945 -5.33 16.55 -35.92
C ALA A 945 -6.34 15.51 -36.42
N ASP A 946 -6.31 15.23 -37.73
CA ASP A 946 -7.28 14.40 -38.47
C ASP A 946 -6.58 13.33 -39.34
N ALA A 947 -5.25 13.24 -39.29
CA ALA A 947 -4.49 12.27 -40.06
C ALA A 947 -4.58 10.88 -39.42
N GLU A 948 -4.75 9.85 -40.24
CA GLU A 948 -4.77 8.47 -39.76
C GLU A 948 -3.40 8.06 -39.21
N ARG A 949 -3.44 7.51 -38.00
CA ARG A 949 -2.30 6.92 -37.32
C ARG A 949 -2.70 5.56 -36.80
N LEU A 950 -2.18 4.52 -37.46
CA LEU A 950 -2.47 3.13 -37.13
C LEU A 950 -2.08 2.81 -35.68
N ASP A 951 -0.98 3.38 -35.20
CA ASP A 951 -0.55 3.25 -33.81
C ASP A 951 -1.57 3.80 -32.81
N LEU A 952 -2.36 4.83 -33.16
CA LEU A 952 -3.43 5.31 -32.27
C LEU A 952 -4.62 4.36 -32.26
N ARG A 953 -5.03 3.86 -33.42
CA ARG A 953 -6.14 2.90 -33.53
C ARG A 953 -5.81 1.59 -32.80
N ASP A 954 -4.60 1.08 -33.01
CA ASP A 954 -4.13 -0.18 -32.43
C ASP A 954 -3.95 -0.07 -30.90
N ASN A 955 -3.70 1.14 -30.38
CA ASN A 955 -3.71 1.46 -28.95
C ASN A 955 -5.10 1.87 -28.41
N GLY A 956 -6.19 1.60 -29.16
CA GLY A 956 -7.58 1.81 -28.71
C GLY A 956 -8.00 3.29 -28.58
N ILE A 957 -7.23 4.22 -29.17
CA ILE A 957 -7.55 5.65 -29.20
C ILE A 957 -8.46 5.92 -30.39
N GLY A 958 -9.78 5.78 -30.15
CA GLY A 958 -10.86 6.07 -31.08
C GLY A 958 -10.65 5.48 -32.48
N SER A 959 -10.89 6.27 -33.53
CA SER A 959 -10.70 5.83 -34.93
C SER A 959 -9.23 5.78 -35.37
N GLY A 960 -8.32 6.32 -34.57
CA GLY A 960 -6.91 6.56 -34.93
C GLY A 960 -6.67 7.72 -35.88
N ALA A 961 -7.73 8.39 -36.38
CA ALA A 961 -7.62 9.56 -37.25
C ALA A 961 -7.43 10.86 -36.46
N TYR A 962 -6.39 10.90 -35.63
CA TYR A 962 -6.10 12.01 -34.70
C TYR A 962 -4.67 12.57 -34.81
N GLY A 963 -3.94 12.20 -35.85
CA GLY A 963 -2.56 12.64 -36.07
C GLY A 963 -2.46 14.04 -36.68
N PHE A 964 -1.39 14.76 -36.36
CA PHE A 964 -0.98 15.96 -37.08
C PHE A 964 0.50 15.90 -37.46
N SER A 965 0.85 16.55 -38.58
CA SER A 965 2.23 16.67 -39.05
C SER A 965 2.40 17.92 -39.91
N ILE A 966 3.50 18.65 -39.73
CA ILE A 966 3.89 19.78 -40.58
C ILE A 966 5.40 19.83 -40.79
N THR A 967 5.81 20.08 -42.02
CA THR A 967 7.21 20.36 -42.32
C THR A 967 7.52 21.82 -42.01
N VAL A 968 8.50 22.06 -41.14
CA VAL A 968 8.94 23.42 -40.82
C VAL A 968 9.69 24.00 -42.04
N PRO A 969 9.37 25.22 -42.50
CA PRO A 969 10.04 25.85 -43.65
C PRO A 969 11.56 25.94 -43.45
N LYS A 970 12.32 25.78 -44.54
CA LYS A 970 13.79 25.77 -44.49
C LYS A 970 14.37 27.03 -43.81
N VAL A 971 13.81 28.20 -44.10
CA VAL A 971 14.21 29.49 -43.48
C VAL A 971 14.06 29.51 -41.95
N LEU A 972 13.16 28.69 -41.39
CA LEU A 972 12.98 28.57 -39.94
C LEU A 972 13.82 27.44 -39.33
N ARG A 973 14.38 26.54 -40.15
CA ARG A 973 15.29 25.46 -39.73
C ARG A 973 16.76 25.87 -39.75
N GLU A 974 17.11 26.87 -40.55
CA GLU A 974 18.47 27.42 -40.64
C GLU A 974 18.78 28.35 -39.44
N GLY A 975 20.03 28.30 -38.96
CA GLY A 975 20.52 29.11 -37.84
C GLY A 975 20.56 28.37 -36.48
N PRO A 976 20.71 29.09 -35.35
CA PRO A 976 20.77 28.50 -34.01
C PRO A 976 19.46 27.80 -33.64
N ALA A 977 19.56 26.87 -32.68
CA ALA A 977 18.41 26.08 -32.21
C ALA A 977 17.25 26.98 -31.73
N LYS A 978 16.03 26.65 -32.17
CA LYS A 978 14.80 27.42 -31.90
C LYS A 978 13.84 26.60 -31.04
N THR A 979 13.06 27.28 -30.22
CA THR A 979 12.02 26.64 -29.40
C THR A 979 10.76 26.41 -30.22
N VAL A 980 10.13 25.25 -30.03
CA VAL A 980 8.84 24.93 -30.65
C VAL A 980 7.82 24.67 -29.56
N GLU A 981 6.67 25.34 -29.65
CA GLU A 981 5.52 25.07 -28.78
C GLU A 981 4.34 24.56 -29.61
N VAL A 982 3.76 23.45 -29.20
CA VAL A 982 2.55 22.89 -29.77
C VAL A 982 1.44 22.91 -28.72
N VAL A 983 0.38 23.67 -29.00
CA VAL A 983 -0.76 23.88 -28.11
C VAL A 983 -2.06 23.48 -28.80
N SER A 984 -3.10 23.15 -28.05
CA SER A 984 -4.45 23.08 -28.61
C SER A 984 -4.87 24.48 -29.06
N SER A 985 -5.30 24.64 -30.31
CA SER A 985 -5.63 25.95 -30.89
C SER A 985 -6.79 26.63 -30.18
N GLU A 986 -7.75 25.84 -29.69
CA GLU A 986 -8.94 26.34 -29.02
C GLU A 986 -8.63 26.80 -27.59
N THR A 987 -7.99 25.94 -26.79
CA THR A 987 -7.74 26.19 -25.36
C THR A 987 -6.47 27.00 -25.10
N GLY A 988 -5.46 26.88 -25.97
CA GLY A 988 -4.15 27.49 -25.83
C GLY A 988 -3.21 26.80 -24.84
N LEU A 989 -3.58 25.60 -24.39
CA LEU A 989 -2.79 24.77 -23.48
C LEU A 989 -1.82 23.87 -24.24
N LEU A 990 -0.62 23.71 -23.69
CA LEU A 990 0.46 22.91 -24.27
C LEU A 990 0.10 21.42 -24.31
N LEU A 991 0.36 20.78 -25.46
CA LEU A 991 0.29 19.33 -25.57
C LEU A 991 1.36 18.67 -24.70
N LYS A 992 1.15 17.40 -24.32
CA LYS A 992 2.19 16.62 -23.64
C LYS A 992 3.41 16.53 -24.55
N ARG A 993 4.58 16.90 -24.02
CA ARG A 993 5.82 17.07 -24.80
C ARG A 993 5.74 18.07 -25.95
N GLY A 994 4.75 18.98 -25.96
CA GLY A 994 4.62 20.02 -26.97
C GLY A 994 5.67 21.13 -26.89
N TRP A 995 6.59 21.09 -25.92
CA TRP A 995 7.74 21.99 -25.84
C TRP A 995 9.00 21.27 -26.37
N LEU A 996 9.43 21.64 -27.58
CA LEU A 996 10.49 20.98 -28.33
C LEU A 996 11.61 21.98 -28.69
N LEU A 997 12.75 21.45 -29.12
CA LEU A 997 13.88 22.19 -29.67
C LEU A 997 14.05 21.78 -31.14
N LEU A 998 14.07 22.76 -32.04
CA LEU A 998 14.34 22.61 -33.46
C LEU A 998 15.76 23.09 -33.77
N GLU A 999 16.62 22.18 -34.21
CA GLU A 999 18.00 22.47 -34.64
C GLU A 999 18.25 21.82 -36.00
N GLY A 1000 18.31 22.62 -37.07
CA GLY A 1000 18.33 22.09 -38.43
C GLY A 1000 17.07 21.25 -38.72
N ASN A 1001 17.25 19.97 -39.03
CA ASN A 1001 16.15 19.02 -39.22
C ASN A 1001 15.80 18.24 -37.94
N SER A 1002 16.54 18.43 -36.86
CA SER A 1002 16.31 17.74 -35.62
C SER A 1002 15.24 18.47 -34.80
N VAL A 1003 14.17 17.76 -34.44
CA VAL A 1003 13.12 18.17 -33.50
C VAL A 1003 13.20 17.24 -32.31
N GLN A 1004 13.70 17.74 -31.19
CA GLN A 1004 13.93 16.97 -29.97
C GLN A 1004 13.13 17.52 -28.80
N PHE A 1005 12.90 16.72 -27.77
CA PHE A 1005 12.37 17.25 -26.51
C PHE A 1005 13.35 18.24 -25.93
N ALA A 1006 12.90 19.46 -25.59
CA ALA A 1006 13.80 20.40 -24.95
C ALA A 1006 14.15 19.88 -23.54
N LYS A 1007 15.44 19.85 -23.20
CA LYS A 1007 15.89 19.55 -21.84
C LYS A 1007 15.37 20.65 -20.91
N ALA A 1008 14.69 20.26 -19.84
CA ALA A 1008 14.13 21.20 -18.88
C ALA A 1008 15.26 22.03 -18.24
N SER A 1009 15.42 23.29 -18.67
CA SER A 1009 16.26 24.24 -17.95
C SER A 1009 15.56 24.67 -16.66
N ARG A 1010 16.35 24.92 -15.61
CA ARG A 1010 15.86 25.36 -14.28
C ARG A 1010 15.02 26.65 -14.32
N ASP A 1011 15.07 27.42 -15.41
CA ASP A 1011 14.29 28.65 -15.59
C ASP A 1011 12.86 28.42 -16.11
N ALA A 1012 12.52 27.22 -16.58
CA ALA A 1012 11.16 26.88 -17.01
C ALA A 1012 10.15 26.78 -15.84
N ARG A 1013 10.60 26.82 -14.57
CA ARG A 1013 9.73 26.84 -13.38
C ARG A 1013 9.42 28.23 -12.82
N ILE A 1014 10.05 29.31 -13.34
CA ILE A 1014 9.84 30.68 -12.82
C ILE A 1014 8.85 31.49 -13.70
N GLY A 1015 8.47 31.00 -14.88
CA GLY A 1015 7.50 31.66 -15.78
C GLY A 1015 6.04 31.64 -15.33
N ALA A 1016 5.67 30.92 -14.27
CA ALA A 1016 4.28 30.81 -13.79
C ALA A 1016 3.97 31.70 -12.55
N GLY A 1017 4.86 32.61 -12.17
CA GLY A 1017 4.73 33.35 -10.90
C GLY A 1017 5.19 34.81 -10.88
N ALA A 1018 5.45 35.45 -12.03
CA ALA A 1018 5.80 36.88 -12.05
C ALA A 1018 4.57 37.72 -12.42
N SER A 1019 3.92 38.30 -11.41
CA SER A 1019 2.90 39.34 -11.60
C SER A 1019 3.50 40.50 -12.42
N PHE A 1020 2.94 40.78 -13.59
CA PHE A 1020 3.14 42.05 -14.30
C PHE A 1020 2.49 43.18 -13.47
N LYS A 1021 3.16 43.62 -12.40
CA LYS A 1021 2.91 44.94 -11.81
C LYS A 1021 3.45 45.98 -12.80
N ARG A 1022 2.55 46.54 -13.61
CA ARG A 1022 2.78 47.81 -14.31
C ARG A 1022 3.12 48.85 -13.23
N LYS A 1023 4.37 49.29 -13.14
CA LYS A 1023 4.75 50.50 -12.40
C LYS A 1023 3.97 51.67 -12.99
N LEU A 1024 3.00 52.19 -12.24
CA LEU A 1024 2.48 53.54 -12.42
C LEU A 1024 3.61 54.53 -12.08
N PRO A 1025 3.79 55.63 -12.83
CA PRO A 1025 4.78 56.64 -12.47
C PRO A 1025 4.34 57.38 -11.19
N ALA A 1026 5.32 57.72 -10.36
CA ALA A 1026 5.14 58.48 -9.14
C ALA A 1026 4.49 59.84 -9.43
N ARG A 1027 3.45 60.18 -8.65
CA ARG A 1027 3.04 61.56 -8.43
C ARG A 1027 4.15 62.24 -7.60
N GLY A 1028 4.70 63.34 -8.11
CA GLY A 1028 5.51 64.26 -7.32
C GLY A 1028 4.68 64.96 -6.24
N PRO A 1029 5.33 65.56 -5.23
CA PRO A 1029 4.63 66.17 -4.11
C PRO A 1029 4.14 67.57 -4.52
N ALA A 1030 2.99 67.97 -4.01
CA ALA A 1030 2.64 69.38 -3.88
C ALA A 1030 2.40 69.67 -2.40
N VAL A 1031 3.25 70.54 -1.86
CA VAL A 1031 2.97 71.29 -0.63
C VAL A 1031 2.13 72.50 -1.06
N ASN A 1032 1.07 72.75 -0.26
CA ASN A 1032 -0.01 73.75 -0.36
C ASN A 1032 -1.15 73.44 -1.32
#